data_AF-A0A974GZI2-F1
#
_entry.id   AF-A0A974GZI2-F1
#
_cell.length_a   1.000
_cell.length_b   1.000
_cell.length_c   1.000
_cell.angle_alpha   90.00
_cell.angle_beta   90.00
_cell.angle_gamma   90.00
#
_symmetry.space_group_name_H-M   'P 1'
#
loop_
_entity.id
_entity.type
_entity.pdbx_description
1 polymer ?
#
loop_
_entity_poly.entity_id
_entity_poly.type
_entity_poly.pdbx_seq_one_letter_code
_entity_poly.pdbx_strand_id
1 'polypeptide(L)'
;MLSDRISFPYFFRLLHSDTHYYALAKFLKYFGWTWVGIIRTEENSEEREYQLLTKYLSTLEICVEFTIKIRMLPKNNINYFKEWKRIIKQSSANVIIIFGSFSVTFQQELIKLIDAFTKKTVVFNSNWALNEDMLGYTMGIVNGSLIIMQNKITFIMSGIEHFLENIHPSKYPGDKALEDIWMQYHFCLSENQTKNHLYKTIYSGTLRNCTGQERITDIGNFNNILHSHLVYSAVLMMSHALHIMHVSFSKKSPSKSKRISSYRNQLHHFLKSIRLKNQVETCSFDKNGNFQGAYVMYNCYIKSRGDVTMTWVGYFLPQNKPDMALHVVPYDISWKTNKGQVRINSINCFKCPDMEWPNEKKNQCIARKEDFLSYNDDISLFISLVVIIFFLITLLILRVFVVYWDTVIVRANNRSLSFLLLVSIKLSFLSVFLFLGRPVDITCMLRNITFGITFSIAVSSLLAKTIMVYIAFKATKPGSSWRKWVGVKLPNSVVLFCSSIQIIICMTWLAISPPFQELDLHTYPGTIIIQCNEGSAIGFYSVIGYMGLLAAVSFVLAFLARTLPDSFNEAKYITFSMLLFCSVWITMIPAYLSTKGKNTVCVEIFAILTSSAGLLFCIFLPKCYIIILRPELNKKNQLTQKQRQLI
;
A
#
# COMPACT_ATOMS: atom_id res chain seq x y z
N MET A 1 15.09 8.36 -4.25
CA MET A 1 15.47 7.31 -5.23
C MET A 1 16.58 7.79 -6.17
N LEU A 2 16.48 8.99 -6.75
CA LEU A 2 17.41 9.50 -7.77
C LEU A 2 18.82 9.90 -7.28
N SER A 3 19.08 9.91 -5.96
CA SER A 3 20.42 10.16 -5.41
C SER A 3 21.31 8.92 -5.33
N ASP A 4 20.78 7.73 -5.63
CA ASP A 4 21.59 6.52 -5.73
C ASP A 4 22.45 6.57 -7.01
N ARG A 5 23.76 6.72 -6.82
CA ARG A 5 24.73 6.81 -7.91
C ARG A 5 25.01 5.50 -8.62
N ILE A 6 24.69 4.38 -7.99
CA ILE A 6 24.83 3.05 -8.62
C ILE A 6 23.79 2.92 -9.72
N SER A 7 22.53 3.21 -9.38
CA SER A 7 21.43 3.18 -10.34
C SER A 7 21.40 4.39 -11.29
N PHE A 8 21.81 5.58 -10.83
CA PHE A 8 21.73 6.86 -11.57
C PHE A 8 23.06 7.63 -11.60
N PRO A 9 24.08 7.13 -12.31
CA PRO A 9 25.43 7.71 -12.32
C PRO A 9 25.51 9.10 -12.98
N TYR A 10 24.62 9.40 -13.92
CA TYR A 10 24.65 10.64 -14.73
C TYR A 10 23.56 11.66 -14.37
N PHE A 11 22.84 11.44 -13.28
CA PHE A 11 21.74 12.32 -12.87
C PHE A 11 22.22 13.49 -12.01
N PHE A 12 21.85 14.73 -12.34
CA PHE A 12 22.17 15.92 -11.55
C PHE A 12 20.92 16.75 -11.40
N ARG A 13 20.73 17.35 -10.22
CA ARG A 13 19.55 18.16 -9.93
C ARG A 13 19.88 19.40 -9.10
N LEU A 14 19.18 20.48 -9.41
CA LEU A 14 19.25 21.75 -8.69
C LEU A 14 18.27 21.87 -7.53
N LEU A 15 17.29 20.95 -7.45
CA LEU A 15 16.18 20.99 -6.49
C LEU A 15 16.10 19.71 -5.64
N HIS A 16 15.51 19.84 -4.44
CA HIS A 16 15.01 18.75 -3.60
C HIS A 16 16.03 17.66 -3.20
N SER A 17 17.04 18.01 -2.40
CA SER A 17 17.88 17.01 -1.71
C SER A 17 17.26 16.52 -0.40
N ASP A 18 17.69 15.35 0.10
CA ASP A 18 17.27 14.82 1.42
C ASP A 18 17.56 15.84 2.56
N THR A 19 18.48 16.77 2.34
CA THR A 19 18.84 17.88 3.25
C THR A 19 17.71 18.90 3.44
N HIS A 20 16.77 19.02 2.50
CA HIS A 20 15.63 19.92 2.62
C HIS A 20 14.80 19.63 3.88
N TYR A 21 14.55 18.36 4.16
CA TYR A 21 13.78 17.91 5.33
C TYR A 21 14.53 18.17 6.65
N TYR A 22 15.86 18.05 6.62
CA TYR A 22 16.70 18.41 7.76
C TYR A 22 16.67 19.92 8.02
N ALA A 23 16.76 20.75 6.97
CA ALA A 23 16.66 22.20 7.07
C ALA A 23 15.30 22.63 7.65
N LEU A 24 14.20 22.05 7.16
CA LEU A 24 12.86 22.28 7.70
C LEU A 24 12.82 21.97 9.20
N ALA A 25 13.29 20.79 9.61
CA ALA A 25 13.30 20.39 11.01
C ALA A 25 14.13 21.35 11.90
N LYS A 26 15.25 21.91 11.37
CA LYS A 26 16.05 22.93 12.06
C LYS A 26 15.29 24.25 12.26
N PHE A 27 14.55 24.73 11.25
CA PHE A 27 13.70 25.91 11.40
C PHE A 27 12.63 25.68 12.47
N LEU A 28 11.94 24.53 12.43
CA LEU A 28 10.89 24.21 13.40
C LEU A 28 11.44 24.14 14.84
N LYS A 29 12.64 23.57 15.03
CA LYS A 29 13.33 23.55 16.33
C LYS A 29 13.69 24.95 16.82
N TYR A 30 14.17 25.82 15.93
CA TYR A 30 14.48 27.22 16.27
C TYR A 30 13.24 27.97 16.76
N PHE A 31 12.08 27.77 16.12
CA PHE A 31 10.82 28.37 16.57
C PHE A 31 10.26 27.76 17.87
N GLY A 32 10.92 26.73 18.43
CA GLY A 32 10.48 26.07 19.66
C GLY A 32 9.25 25.18 19.47
N TRP A 33 8.91 24.81 18.24
CA TRP A 33 7.75 23.97 17.95
C TRP A 33 8.06 22.51 18.21
N THR A 34 7.43 21.96 19.25
CA THR A 34 7.60 20.56 19.67
C THR A 34 6.51 19.64 19.14
N TRP A 35 5.35 20.16 18.73
CA TRP A 35 4.23 19.38 18.20
C TRP A 35 3.80 19.89 16.82
N VAL A 36 3.84 19.01 15.83
CA VAL A 36 3.43 19.29 14.45
C VAL A 36 2.40 18.29 13.95
N GLY A 37 1.45 18.75 13.15
CA GLY A 37 0.61 17.89 12.32
C GLY A 37 1.23 17.70 10.94
N ILE A 38 0.98 16.57 10.29
CA ILE A 38 1.44 16.33 8.92
C ILE A 38 0.25 16.04 8.02
N ILE A 39 0.23 16.66 6.84
CA ILE A 39 -0.73 16.35 5.76
C ILE A 39 0.05 16.05 4.49
N ARG A 40 -0.23 14.90 3.87
CA ARG A 40 0.47 14.42 2.67
C ARG A 40 -0.47 13.79 1.64
N THR A 41 -0.03 13.76 0.39
CA THR A 41 -0.63 13.00 -0.72
C THR A 41 -0.33 11.50 -0.61
N GLU A 42 -1.12 10.68 -1.33
CA GLU A 42 -0.89 9.24 -1.47
C GLU A 42 -0.18 8.94 -2.79
N GLU A 43 1.13 9.17 -2.86
CA GLU A 43 1.97 8.64 -3.92
C GLU A 43 3.11 7.76 -3.36
N ASN A 44 3.42 6.66 -4.06
CA ASN A 44 4.46 5.70 -3.63
C ASN A 44 5.86 6.34 -3.53
N SER A 45 6.12 7.39 -4.31
CA SER A 45 7.34 8.21 -4.26
C SER A 45 7.53 8.95 -2.93
N GLU A 46 6.44 9.27 -2.23
CA GLU A 46 6.42 10.18 -1.08
C GLU A 46 6.59 9.48 0.26
N GLU A 47 6.49 8.14 0.30
CA GLU A 47 6.65 7.37 1.54
C GLU A 47 8.08 7.49 2.08
N ARG A 48 9.09 7.49 1.20
CA ARG A 48 10.48 7.72 1.59
C ARG A 48 10.68 9.14 2.13
N GLU A 49 10.02 10.13 1.55
CA GLU A 49 10.14 11.53 1.98
C GLU A 49 9.52 11.73 3.36
N TYR A 50 8.36 11.10 3.60
CA TYR A 50 7.74 11.04 4.91
C TYR A 50 8.66 10.41 5.97
N GLN A 51 9.29 9.27 5.65
CA GLN A 51 10.24 8.59 6.55
C GLN A 51 11.47 9.48 6.86
N LEU A 52 12.00 10.19 5.87
CA LEU A 52 13.11 11.12 6.07
C LEU A 52 12.73 12.31 6.95
N LEU A 53 11.59 12.96 6.67
CA LEU A 53 11.10 14.08 7.47
C LEU A 53 10.87 13.66 8.92
N THR A 54 10.12 12.57 9.14
CA THR A 54 9.83 12.07 10.49
C THR A 54 11.09 11.66 11.26
N LYS A 55 12.09 11.08 10.58
CA LYS A 55 13.40 10.80 11.16
C LYS A 55 14.08 12.08 11.65
N TYR A 56 14.16 13.12 10.83
CA TYR A 56 14.82 14.37 11.22
C TYR A 56 14.07 15.15 12.30
N LEU A 57 12.73 15.16 12.25
CA LEU A 57 11.88 15.72 13.31
C LEU A 57 12.17 15.01 14.64
N SER A 58 12.20 13.67 14.62
CA SER A 58 12.50 12.87 15.83
C SER A 58 13.90 13.13 16.37
N THR A 59 14.91 13.28 15.52
CA THR A 59 16.29 13.60 15.94
C THR A 59 16.37 14.97 16.63
N LEU A 60 15.46 15.89 16.33
CA LEU A 60 15.40 17.23 16.93
C LEU A 60 14.32 17.35 18.01
N GLU A 61 13.77 16.22 18.50
CA GLU A 61 12.74 16.17 19.55
C GLU A 61 11.44 16.90 19.17
N ILE A 62 11.07 16.84 17.90
CA ILE A 62 9.79 17.36 17.38
C ILE A 62 8.86 16.17 17.14
N CYS A 63 7.71 16.18 17.81
CA CYS A 63 6.70 15.12 17.75
C CYS A 63 5.66 15.39 16.65
N VAL A 64 5.31 14.32 15.93
CA VAL A 64 4.20 14.33 14.97
C VAL A 64 2.95 13.87 15.70
N GLU A 65 1.97 14.76 15.85
CA GLU A 65 0.75 14.49 16.60
C GLU A 65 -0.28 13.69 15.80
N PHE A 66 -0.40 14.04 14.52
CA PHE A 66 -1.30 13.39 13.60
C PHE A 66 -0.69 13.42 12.20
N THR A 67 -1.02 12.41 11.42
CA THR A 67 -0.69 12.35 10.00
C THR A 67 -1.99 12.10 9.23
N ILE A 68 -2.35 13.03 8.35
CA ILE A 68 -3.48 12.88 7.43
C ILE A 68 -2.93 12.56 6.05
N LYS A 69 -3.41 11.45 5.49
CA LYS A 69 -3.10 11.02 4.13
C LYS A 69 -4.31 11.29 3.25
N ILE A 70 -4.19 12.21 2.31
CA ILE A 70 -5.25 12.54 1.36
C ILE A 70 -5.05 11.68 0.12
N ARG A 71 -6.02 10.79 -0.13
CA ARG A 71 -6.07 9.95 -1.33
C ARG A 71 -6.74 10.73 -2.47
N MET A 72 -6.20 10.60 -3.68
CA MET A 72 -6.86 11.09 -4.90
C MET A 72 -8.02 10.13 -5.28
N LEU A 73 -9.07 10.08 -4.47
CA LEU A 73 -10.22 9.20 -4.72
C LEU A 73 -11.27 9.90 -5.60
N PRO A 74 -11.94 9.18 -6.52
CA PRO A 74 -13.12 9.71 -7.19
C PRO A 74 -14.32 9.72 -6.22
N LYS A 75 -14.83 10.93 -5.96
CA LYS A 75 -16.11 11.31 -5.31
C LYS A 75 -16.25 11.20 -3.77
N ASN A 76 -16.47 12.39 -3.17
CA ASN A 76 -17.29 12.76 -2.01
C ASN A 76 -17.65 11.68 -0.96
N ASN A 77 -16.68 11.23 -0.17
CA ASN A 77 -16.98 10.70 1.17
C ASN A 77 -16.91 11.82 2.21
N ILE A 78 -18.03 12.50 2.44
CA ILE A 78 -18.19 13.62 3.41
C ILE A 78 -17.70 13.24 4.82
N ASN A 79 -17.81 11.96 5.19
CA ASN A 79 -17.39 11.45 6.51
C ASN A 79 -15.89 11.64 6.80
N TYR A 80 -15.00 11.46 5.81
CA TYR A 80 -13.56 11.64 6.05
C TYR A 80 -13.19 13.10 6.31
N PHE A 81 -13.80 14.05 5.58
CA PHE A 81 -13.55 15.47 5.79
C PHE A 81 -13.99 15.96 7.16
N LYS A 82 -15.14 15.48 7.64
CA LYS A 82 -15.62 15.79 8.99
C LYS A 82 -14.64 15.29 10.05
N GLU A 83 -14.12 14.08 9.85
CA GLU A 83 -13.13 13.48 10.74
C GLU A 83 -11.78 14.21 10.72
N TRP A 84 -11.26 14.57 9.55
CA TRP A 84 -10.03 15.36 9.43
C TRP A 84 -10.17 16.75 10.05
N LYS A 85 -11.30 17.43 9.82
CA LYS A 85 -11.60 18.71 10.49
C LYS A 85 -11.59 18.53 12.01
N ARG A 86 -12.16 17.44 12.53
CA ARG A 86 -12.17 17.12 13.96
C ARG A 86 -10.74 16.93 14.49
N ILE A 87 -9.93 16.11 13.83
CA ILE A 87 -8.52 15.84 14.20
C ILE A 87 -7.73 17.16 14.23
N ILE A 88 -7.79 17.96 13.17
CA ILE A 88 -7.03 19.23 13.07
C ILE A 88 -7.47 20.22 14.15
N LYS A 89 -8.78 20.36 14.40
CA LYS A 89 -9.31 21.32 15.39
C LYS A 89 -9.04 20.91 16.83
N GLN A 90 -9.12 19.62 17.15
CA GLN A 90 -8.85 19.08 18.49
C GLN A 90 -7.35 18.95 18.79
N SER A 91 -6.51 18.99 17.75
CA SER A 91 -5.07 18.86 17.90
C SER A 91 -4.45 20.01 18.71
N SER A 92 -3.45 19.67 19.53
CA SER A 92 -2.62 20.65 20.26
C SER A 92 -1.51 21.26 19.39
N ALA A 93 -1.13 20.60 18.29
CA ALA A 93 -0.15 21.09 17.34
C ALA A 93 -0.63 22.40 16.73
N ASN A 94 0.11 23.49 16.96
CA ASN A 94 -0.19 24.78 16.35
C ASN A 94 0.34 24.87 14.91
N VAL A 95 1.24 23.97 14.54
CA VAL A 95 1.91 23.96 13.24
C VAL A 95 1.54 22.71 12.46
N ILE A 96 1.23 22.88 11.17
CA ILE A 96 0.90 21.79 10.27
C ILE A 96 1.83 21.85 9.07
N ILE A 97 2.54 20.77 8.81
CA ILE A 97 3.42 20.62 7.65
C ILE A 97 2.62 20.00 6.52
N ILE A 98 2.57 20.68 5.38
CA ILE A 98 1.97 20.17 4.15
C ILE A 98 3.10 19.90 3.15
N PHE A 99 3.22 18.65 2.72
CA PHE A 99 4.20 18.24 1.72
C PHE A 99 3.63 17.17 0.79
N GLY A 100 4.23 17.05 -0.39
CA GLY A 100 3.78 16.17 -1.46
C GLY A 100 3.81 16.86 -2.81
N SER A 101 3.56 16.09 -3.86
CA SER A 101 3.36 16.55 -5.23
C SER A 101 2.14 17.47 -5.29
N PHE A 102 2.31 18.62 -5.94
CA PHE A 102 1.19 19.51 -6.18
C PHE A 102 0.29 18.93 -7.27
N SER A 103 -1.03 18.91 -7.03
CA SER A 103 -2.03 18.68 -8.07
C SER A 103 -3.27 19.54 -7.80
N VAL A 104 -3.99 19.88 -8.88
CA VAL A 104 -5.27 20.60 -8.80
C VAL A 104 -6.29 19.84 -7.94
N THR A 105 -6.29 18.51 -8.01
CA THR A 105 -7.19 17.67 -7.21
C THR A 105 -6.87 17.74 -5.72
N PHE A 106 -5.60 17.66 -5.32
CA PHE A 106 -5.22 17.76 -3.91
C PHE A 106 -5.47 19.17 -3.34
N GLN A 107 -5.28 20.21 -4.16
CA GLN A 107 -5.67 21.56 -3.80
C GLN A 107 -7.18 21.67 -3.51
N GLN A 108 -8.04 21.10 -4.36
CA GLN A 108 -9.49 21.09 -4.13
C GLN A 108 -9.86 20.39 -2.81
N GLU A 109 -9.20 19.29 -2.48
CA GLU A 109 -9.42 18.61 -1.20
C GLU A 109 -8.92 19.45 -0.01
N LEU A 110 -7.80 20.17 -0.13
CA LEU A 110 -7.32 21.10 0.90
C LEU A 110 -8.24 22.29 1.13
N ILE A 111 -8.85 22.83 0.06
CA ILE A 111 -9.82 23.93 0.16
C ILE A 111 -10.99 23.55 1.09
N LYS A 112 -11.44 22.29 1.03
CA LYS A 112 -12.52 21.78 1.90
C LYS A 112 -12.14 21.82 3.39
N LEU A 113 -10.85 21.92 3.72
CA LEU A 113 -10.30 21.95 5.09
C LEU A 113 -9.97 23.36 5.60
N ILE A 114 -10.19 24.43 4.82
CA ILE A 114 -9.82 25.82 5.18
C ILE A 114 -10.23 26.21 6.61
N ASP A 115 -11.47 25.92 7.02
CA ASP A 115 -12.00 26.28 8.35
C ASP A 115 -11.26 25.61 9.52
N ALA A 116 -10.53 24.52 9.26
CA ALA A 116 -9.73 23.84 10.27
C ALA A 116 -8.37 24.52 10.48
N PHE A 117 -7.87 25.25 9.48
CA PHE A 117 -6.58 25.94 9.51
C PHE A 117 -6.64 27.37 10.08
N THR A 118 -7.82 27.87 10.47
CA THR A 118 -7.99 29.27 10.90
C THR A 118 -7.09 29.64 12.08
N LYS A 119 -6.80 28.70 12.99
CA LYS A 119 -5.94 28.90 14.18
C LYS A 119 -4.60 28.17 14.11
N LYS A 120 -4.22 27.66 12.93
CA LYS A 120 -3.02 26.85 12.73
C LYS A 120 -2.06 27.59 11.80
N THR A 121 -0.76 27.52 12.09
CA THR A 121 0.30 27.94 11.18
C THR A 121 0.59 26.79 10.23
N VAL A 122 0.62 27.06 8.94
CA VAL A 122 0.93 26.05 7.93
C VAL A 122 2.36 26.26 7.45
N VAL A 123 3.11 25.17 7.29
CA VAL A 123 4.45 25.16 6.71
C VAL A 123 4.44 24.32 5.44
N PHE A 124 4.72 24.96 4.32
CA PHE A 124 4.72 24.33 3.00
C PHE A 124 6.13 23.93 2.56
N ASN A 125 6.23 22.76 1.92
CA ASN A 125 7.41 22.34 1.16
C ASN A 125 7.57 23.18 -0.13
N SER A 126 8.79 23.24 -0.69
CA SER A 126 9.11 23.94 -1.95
C SER A 126 8.17 23.61 -3.10
N ASN A 127 7.64 22.38 -3.22
CA ASN A 127 6.68 22.02 -4.28
C ASN A 127 5.43 22.93 -4.32
N TRP A 128 5.06 23.50 -3.17
CA TRP A 128 3.88 24.35 -3.00
C TRP A 128 4.18 25.84 -3.22
N ALA A 129 5.42 26.24 -2.93
CA ALA A 129 5.93 27.58 -3.18
C ALA A 129 5.90 27.98 -4.65
N LEU A 130 5.97 26.97 -5.50
CA LEU A 130 6.36 27.07 -6.89
C LEU A 130 5.22 27.48 -7.83
N ASN A 131 3.97 27.57 -7.35
CA ASN A 131 2.82 28.00 -8.14
C ASN A 131 2.16 29.25 -7.51
N GLU A 132 2.53 30.44 -7.99
CA GLU A 132 2.05 31.72 -7.45
C GLU A 132 0.53 31.90 -7.63
N ASP A 133 -0.03 31.45 -8.77
CA ASP A 133 -1.47 31.35 -9.02
C ASP A 133 -2.23 30.58 -7.93
N MET A 134 -1.57 29.59 -7.31
CA MET A 134 -2.19 28.68 -6.33
C MET A 134 -2.35 29.29 -4.95
N LEU A 135 -1.48 30.27 -4.61
CA LEU A 135 -1.59 30.99 -3.35
C LEU A 135 -2.88 31.84 -3.31
N GLY A 136 -3.36 32.28 -4.48
CA GLY A 136 -4.61 33.04 -4.63
C GLY A 136 -5.88 32.22 -4.38
N TYR A 137 -5.93 30.94 -4.77
CA TYR A 137 -7.11 30.10 -4.57
C TYR A 137 -7.19 29.46 -3.17
N THR A 138 -6.09 29.47 -2.42
CA THR A 138 -6.01 28.92 -1.04
C THR A 138 -5.65 29.99 -0.01
N MET A 139 -6.03 31.24 -0.28
CA MET A 139 -5.74 32.41 0.56
C MET A 139 -6.00 32.18 2.06
N GLY A 140 -7.08 31.49 2.43
CA GLY A 140 -7.41 31.19 3.83
C GLY A 140 -6.38 30.30 4.56
N ILE A 141 -5.65 29.45 3.82
CA ILE A 141 -4.58 28.58 4.33
C ILE A 141 -3.22 29.29 4.28
N VAL A 142 -2.97 30.03 3.20
CA VAL A 142 -1.69 30.70 2.92
C VAL A 142 -1.43 31.88 3.85
N ASN A 143 -2.48 32.57 4.33
CA ASN A 143 -2.29 33.74 5.19
C ASN A 143 -1.60 33.39 6.51
N GLY A 144 -0.42 33.95 6.75
CA GLY A 144 0.43 33.71 7.93
C GLY A 144 1.13 32.36 7.91
N SER A 145 1.32 31.77 6.72
CA SER A 145 2.04 30.50 6.52
C SER A 145 3.53 30.73 6.26
N LEU A 146 4.32 29.68 6.43
CA LEU A 146 5.74 29.65 6.08
C LEU A 146 5.98 28.72 4.91
N ILE A 147 6.95 29.05 4.08
CA ILE A 147 7.33 28.26 2.92
C ILE A 147 8.83 28.08 2.92
N ILE A 148 9.30 26.82 2.96
CA ILE A 148 10.73 26.51 2.81
C ILE A 148 11.03 26.16 1.35
N MET A 149 12.11 26.72 0.83
CA MET A 149 12.56 26.44 -0.53
C MET A 149 14.08 26.48 -0.65
N GLN A 150 14.62 25.93 -1.74
CA GLN A 150 16.03 26.09 -2.05
C GLN A 150 16.28 27.51 -2.59
N ASN A 151 17.35 28.15 -2.16
CA ASN A 151 17.68 29.52 -2.51
C ASN A 151 17.80 29.68 -4.03
N LYS A 152 17.37 30.85 -4.51
CA LYS A 152 17.52 31.24 -5.91
C LYS A 152 18.99 31.44 -6.21
N ILE A 153 19.46 30.88 -7.32
CA ILE A 153 20.75 31.24 -7.88
C ILE A 153 20.52 32.45 -8.78
N THR A 154 20.70 33.65 -8.23
CA THR A 154 20.57 34.94 -8.93
C THR A 154 21.79 35.26 -9.79
N PHE A 155 22.33 34.26 -10.53
CA PHE A 155 23.44 34.55 -11.44
C PHE A 155 22.89 35.33 -12.63
N ILE A 156 23.16 36.65 -12.62
CA ILE A 156 23.12 37.62 -13.71
C ILE A 156 22.05 37.31 -14.76
N MET A 157 20.84 37.80 -14.49
CA MET A 157 19.73 37.80 -15.43
C MET A 157 19.91 38.82 -16.59
N SER A 158 21.14 39.37 -16.77
CA SER A 158 21.40 40.38 -17.78
C SER A 158 21.21 39.78 -19.18
N GLY A 159 20.11 40.14 -19.83
CA GLY A 159 19.80 39.76 -21.21
C GLY A 159 18.57 38.86 -21.37
N ILE A 160 18.16 38.08 -20.36
CA ILE A 160 16.93 37.27 -20.50
C ILE A 160 15.68 38.12 -20.32
N GLU A 161 15.68 39.13 -19.46
CA GLU A 161 14.57 40.09 -19.35
C GLU A 161 14.33 40.76 -20.70
N HIS A 162 15.39 41.30 -21.30
CA HIS A 162 15.32 41.90 -22.64
C HIS A 162 14.90 40.87 -23.72
N PHE A 163 15.34 39.61 -23.63
CA PHE A 163 14.88 38.56 -24.55
C PHE A 163 13.38 38.29 -24.39
N LEU A 164 12.88 38.17 -23.15
CA LEU A 164 11.47 37.94 -22.85
C LEU A 164 10.60 39.13 -23.25
N GLU A 165 11.06 40.36 -23.07
CA GLU A 165 10.35 41.55 -23.55
C GLU A 165 10.22 41.59 -25.08
N ASN A 166 11.14 40.94 -25.79
CA ASN A 166 11.23 40.99 -27.25
C ASN A 166 10.67 39.75 -27.97
N ILE A 167 10.34 38.68 -27.24
CA ILE A 167 9.82 37.44 -27.84
C ILE A 167 8.37 37.64 -28.31
N HIS A 168 8.10 37.29 -29.56
CA HIS A 168 6.78 37.48 -30.17
C HIS A 168 6.55 36.47 -31.31
N PRO A 169 5.33 35.94 -31.51
CA PRO A 169 5.02 35.01 -32.60
C PRO A 169 5.44 35.50 -33.99
N SER A 170 5.38 36.82 -34.25
CA SER A 170 5.79 37.39 -35.54
C SER A 170 7.30 37.26 -35.83
N LYS A 171 8.15 37.21 -34.80
CA LYS A 171 9.61 36.99 -34.97
C LYS A 171 9.95 35.50 -35.09
N TYR A 172 9.09 34.62 -34.59
CA TYR A 172 9.29 33.18 -34.55
C TYR A 172 8.06 32.41 -35.07
N PRO A 173 7.69 32.58 -36.37
CA PRO A 173 6.45 32.00 -36.92
C PRO A 173 6.43 30.46 -36.95
N GLY A 174 7.62 29.83 -36.85
CA GLY A 174 7.76 28.37 -36.74
C GLY A 174 7.50 27.80 -35.34
N ASP A 175 7.44 28.63 -34.30
CA ASP A 175 7.19 28.19 -32.93
C ASP A 175 5.67 28.14 -32.65
N LYS A 176 5.10 26.95 -32.86
CA LYS A 176 3.67 26.73 -32.65
C LYS A 176 3.23 26.84 -31.20
N ALA A 177 4.13 26.55 -30.24
CA ALA A 177 3.83 26.70 -28.83
C ALA A 177 3.74 28.19 -28.45
N LEU A 178 4.60 29.03 -29.02
CA LEU A 178 4.53 30.48 -28.81
C LEU A 178 3.22 31.07 -29.36
N GLU A 179 2.78 30.60 -30.53
CA GLU A 179 1.47 30.94 -31.10
C GLU A 179 0.33 30.51 -30.16
N ASP A 180 0.37 29.28 -29.64
CA ASP A 180 -0.61 28.76 -28.67
C ASP A 180 -0.71 29.61 -27.40
N ILE A 181 0.42 30.08 -26.86
CA ILE A 181 0.47 30.95 -25.68
C ILE A 181 -0.30 32.27 -25.94
N TRP A 182 -0.09 32.91 -27.09
CA TRP A 182 -0.79 34.15 -27.44
C TRP A 182 -2.30 33.91 -27.66
N MET A 183 -2.67 32.77 -28.25
CA MET A 183 -4.09 32.41 -28.39
C MET A 183 -4.76 32.18 -27.02
N GLN A 184 -4.06 31.55 -26.08
CA GLN A 184 -4.60 31.22 -24.77
C GLN A 184 -4.72 32.43 -23.84
N TYR A 185 -3.66 33.24 -23.72
CA TYR A 185 -3.56 34.27 -22.69
C TYR A 185 -3.91 35.67 -23.19
N HIS A 186 -3.60 35.98 -24.46
CA HIS A 186 -3.92 37.26 -25.08
C HIS A 186 -5.21 37.22 -25.92
N PHE A 187 -5.79 36.03 -26.07
CA PHE A 187 -6.96 35.75 -26.91
C PHE A 187 -6.75 36.14 -28.38
N CYS A 188 -5.54 35.94 -28.91
CA CYS A 188 -5.23 36.25 -30.30
C CYS A 188 -5.83 35.23 -31.28
N LEU A 189 -6.29 35.71 -32.44
CA LEU A 189 -6.65 34.85 -33.57
C LEU A 189 -5.40 34.25 -34.23
N SER A 190 -5.48 32.98 -34.59
CA SER A 190 -4.52 32.28 -35.45
C SER A 190 -4.99 32.31 -36.90
N GLU A 191 -4.07 32.17 -37.85
CA GLU A 191 -4.39 31.93 -39.25
C GLU A 191 -5.14 30.60 -39.46
N ASN A 192 -4.97 29.64 -38.53
CA ASN A 192 -5.66 28.35 -38.59
C ASN A 192 -7.07 28.44 -37.99
N GLN A 193 -8.06 28.39 -38.87
CA GLN A 193 -9.48 28.50 -38.50
C GLN A 193 -9.97 27.36 -37.59
N THR A 194 -9.47 26.14 -37.76
CA THR A 194 -9.79 24.99 -36.91
C THR A 194 -9.27 25.20 -35.49
N LYS A 195 -8.07 25.77 -35.38
CA LYS A 195 -7.44 26.11 -34.09
C LYS A 195 -8.24 27.17 -33.35
N ASN A 196 -8.72 28.20 -34.06
CA ASN A 196 -9.60 29.23 -33.51
C ASN A 196 -10.91 28.64 -32.96
N HIS A 197 -11.53 27.70 -33.67
CA HIS A 197 -12.73 27.02 -33.20
C HIS A 197 -12.46 26.22 -31.92
N LEU A 198 -11.36 25.45 -31.90
CA LEU A 198 -10.95 24.66 -30.75
C LEU A 198 -10.72 25.53 -29.51
N TYR A 199 -9.93 26.59 -29.62
CA TYR A 199 -9.61 27.47 -28.49
C TYR A 199 -10.82 28.24 -27.96
N LYS A 200 -11.73 28.69 -28.84
CA LYS A 200 -13.03 29.27 -28.42
C LYS A 200 -13.86 28.27 -27.62
N THR A 201 -13.84 26.99 -28.01
CA THR A 201 -14.59 25.93 -27.33
C THR A 201 -13.98 25.60 -25.97
N ILE A 202 -12.65 25.52 -25.88
CA ILE A 202 -11.95 25.12 -24.65
C ILE A 202 -11.95 26.24 -23.61
N TYR A 203 -11.59 27.46 -24.00
CA TYR A 203 -11.33 28.55 -23.06
C TYR A 203 -12.49 29.53 -22.90
N SER A 204 -13.60 29.34 -23.63
CA SER A 204 -14.80 30.19 -23.56
C SER A 204 -14.54 31.70 -23.70
N GLY A 205 -13.44 32.08 -24.34
CA GLY A 205 -13.02 33.47 -24.55
C GLY A 205 -13.27 33.94 -25.98
N THR A 206 -13.57 35.24 -26.14
CA THR A 206 -13.72 35.85 -27.47
C THR A 206 -12.34 36.16 -28.07
N LEU A 207 -11.91 35.33 -29.02
CA LEU A 207 -10.67 35.61 -29.77
C LEU A 207 -10.81 36.89 -30.60
N ARG A 208 -9.74 37.70 -30.62
CA ARG A 208 -9.64 38.99 -31.30
C ARG A 208 -8.38 39.07 -32.16
N ASN A 209 -8.38 40.00 -33.12
CA ASN A 209 -7.15 40.37 -33.80
C ASN A 209 -6.27 41.13 -32.80
N CYS A 210 -5.11 40.56 -32.51
CA CYS A 210 -4.12 41.18 -31.66
C CYS A 210 -3.39 42.30 -32.39
N THR A 211 -2.95 43.29 -31.63
CA THR A 211 -2.30 44.52 -32.11
C THR A 211 -0.84 44.29 -32.50
N GLY A 212 -0.23 43.20 -32.02
CA GLY A 212 1.20 42.93 -32.15
C GLY A 212 2.06 43.65 -31.12
N GLN A 213 1.43 44.37 -30.18
CA GLN A 213 2.10 45.01 -29.04
C GLN A 213 2.05 44.16 -27.78
N GLU A 214 1.30 43.06 -27.78
CA GLU A 214 1.17 42.15 -26.65
C GLU A 214 2.49 41.44 -26.38
N ARG A 215 3.00 41.57 -25.15
CA ARG A 215 4.27 40.93 -24.75
C ARG A 215 3.99 39.70 -23.91
N ILE A 216 4.96 38.78 -23.90
CA ILE A 216 4.88 37.60 -23.03
C ILE A 216 4.88 37.99 -21.55
N THR A 217 5.55 39.10 -21.22
CA THR A 217 5.67 39.64 -19.85
C THR A 217 4.38 40.29 -19.36
N ASP A 218 3.44 40.61 -20.27
CA ASP A 218 2.12 41.13 -19.91
C ASP A 218 1.18 40.00 -19.43
N ILE A 219 1.55 38.73 -19.63
CA ILE A 219 0.80 37.58 -19.12
C ILE A 219 1.03 37.47 -17.61
N GLY A 220 -0.06 37.50 -16.84
CA GLY A 220 -0.01 37.35 -15.39
C GLY A 220 0.73 36.08 -14.97
N ASN A 221 1.62 36.21 -13.97
CA ASN A 221 2.42 35.12 -13.40
C ASN A 221 3.36 34.38 -14.39
N PHE A 222 3.56 34.90 -15.61
CA PHE A 222 4.51 34.34 -16.59
C PHE A 222 5.95 34.35 -16.07
N ASN A 223 6.35 35.44 -15.43
CA ASN A 223 7.67 35.57 -14.82
C ASN A 223 7.66 35.02 -13.39
N ASN A 224 7.20 33.78 -13.21
CA ASN A 224 7.29 33.11 -11.91
C ASN A 224 8.77 32.97 -11.53
N ILE A 225 9.19 33.86 -10.62
CA ILE A 225 10.58 34.11 -10.20
C ILE A 225 11.18 32.87 -9.52
N LEU A 226 10.41 31.80 -9.27
CA LEU A 226 10.88 30.59 -8.61
C LEU A 226 11.27 29.48 -9.59
N HIS A 227 10.57 29.33 -10.72
CA HIS A 227 10.82 28.24 -11.68
C HIS A 227 11.79 28.62 -12.80
N SER A 228 11.57 29.78 -13.43
CA SER A 228 12.29 30.18 -14.65
C SER A 228 13.80 30.29 -14.43
N HIS A 229 14.20 30.75 -13.23
CA HIS A 229 15.60 30.90 -12.86
C HIS A 229 16.34 29.57 -12.72
N LEU A 230 15.67 28.51 -12.25
CA LEU A 230 16.31 27.21 -12.05
C LEU A 230 16.56 26.48 -13.37
N VAL A 231 15.62 26.59 -14.30
CA VAL A 231 15.80 26.05 -15.67
C VAL A 231 16.95 26.78 -16.37
N TYR A 232 16.95 28.12 -16.31
CA TYR A 232 18.04 28.92 -16.85
C TYR A 232 19.39 28.56 -16.22
N SER A 233 19.44 28.44 -14.89
CA SER A 233 20.65 28.04 -14.16
C SER A 233 21.15 26.66 -14.57
N ALA A 234 20.26 25.70 -14.81
CA ALA A 234 20.63 24.36 -15.27
C ALA A 234 21.28 24.40 -16.65
N VAL A 235 20.71 25.16 -17.59
CA VAL A 235 21.25 25.35 -18.94
C VAL A 235 22.61 26.06 -18.88
N LEU A 236 22.72 27.11 -18.06
CA LEU A 236 23.97 27.86 -17.89
C LEU A 236 25.07 26.97 -17.31
N MET A 237 24.78 26.18 -16.27
CA MET A 237 25.74 25.22 -15.72
C MET A 237 26.17 24.18 -16.76
N MET A 238 25.22 23.65 -17.54
CA MET A 238 25.54 22.71 -18.61
C MET A 238 26.46 23.35 -19.67
N SER A 239 26.16 24.57 -20.08
CA SER A 239 26.97 25.36 -21.02
C SER A 239 28.38 25.61 -20.49
N HIS A 240 28.53 26.01 -19.22
CA HIS A 240 29.84 26.18 -18.59
C HIS A 240 30.62 24.86 -18.51
N ALA A 241 29.99 23.75 -18.14
CA ALA A 241 30.65 22.44 -18.13
C ALA A 241 31.15 22.05 -19.53
N LEU A 242 30.33 22.27 -20.56
CA LEU A 242 30.70 22.02 -21.95
C LEU A 242 31.88 22.91 -22.38
N HIS A 243 31.86 24.19 -22.02
CA HIS A 243 32.94 25.12 -22.33
C HIS A 243 34.26 24.71 -21.67
N ILE A 244 34.24 24.41 -20.35
CA ILE A 244 35.43 23.96 -19.61
C ILE A 244 35.98 22.67 -20.22
N MET A 245 35.10 21.74 -20.56
CA MET A 245 35.47 20.48 -21.22
C MET A 245 36.10 20.75 -22.59
N HIS A 246 35.51 21.63 -23.40
CA HIS A 246 36.02 21.98 -24.72
C HIS A 246 37.41 22.60 -24.66
N VAL A 247 37.62 23.56 -23.74
CA VAL A 247 38.91 24.23 -23.50
C VAL A 247 39.95 23.24 -22.98
N SER A 248 39.56 22.32 -22.09
CA SER A 248 40.48 21.30 -21.56
C SER A 248 40.97 20.35 -22.65
N PHE A 249 40.10 20.00 -23.60
CA PHE A 249 40.49 19.17 -24.74
C PHE A 249 41.27 19.92 -25.81
N SER A 250 40.98 21.20 -26.06
CA SER A 250 41.75 22.01 -27.02
C SER A 250 43.19 22.23 -26.55
N LYS A 251 43.44 22.26 -25.24
CA LYS A 251 44.81 22.33 -24.67
C LYS A 251 45.59 21.02 -24.79
N LYS A 252 44.92 19.86 -24.96
CA LYS A 252 45.55 18.53 -24.97
C LYS A 252 45.89 17.98 -26.36
N SER A 253 45.35 18.53 -27.46
CA SER A 253 45.68 18.07 -28.81
C SER A 253 45.39 19.13 -29.89
N PRO A 254 46.32 19.39 -30.84
CA PRO A 254 46.06 20.25 -31.97
C PRO A 254 45.10 19.55 -32.95
N SER A 255 44.15 20.34 -33.43
CA SER A 255 43.09 20.08 -34.41
C SER A 255 43.21 18.81 -35.27
N LYS A 256 42.23 17.90 -35.16
CA LYS A 256 41.48 17.26 -36.29
C LYS A 256 40.84 15.90 -35.96
N SER A 257 41.05 15.32 -34.77
CA SER A 257 40.36 14.08 -34.34
C SER A 257 39.52 14.32 -33.10
N LYS A 258 38.37 15.00 -33.22
CA LYS A 258 37.39 15.15 -32.13
C LYS A 258 36.12 14.36 -32.47
N ARG A 259 36.11 13.05 -32.16
CA ARG A 259 34.88 12.24 -32.23
C ARG A 259 33.90 12.69 -31.13
N ILE A 260 32.64 12.89 -31.51
CA ILE A 260 31.51 13.21 -30.62
C ILE A 260 31.35 12.19 -29.47
N SER A 261 31.80 10.94 -29.68
CA SER A 261 31.72 9.86 -28.67
C SER A 261 32.59 10.09 -27.42
N SER A 262 33.66 10.91 -27.49
CA SER A 262 34.53 11.22 -26.34
C SER A 262 33.85 12.09 -25.28
N TYR A 263 32.94 12.97 -25.71
CA TYR A 263 32.26 13.93 -24.83
C TYR A 263 31.22 13.29 -23.90
N ARG A 264 30.57 12.21 -24.36
CA ARG A 264 29.38 11.63 -23.72
C ARG A 264 29.68 11.03 -22.34
N ASN A 265 30.89 10.52 -22.14
CA ASN A 265 31.28 9.84 -20.90
C ASN A 265 32.11 10.72 -19.96
N GLN A 266 32.33 12.01 -20.25
CA GLN A 266 33.20 12.87 -19.45
C GLN A 266 32.51 14.14 -18.92
N LEU A 267 31.39 14.57 -19.53
CA LEU A 267 30.69 15.79 -19.12
C LEU A 267 30.28 15.79 -17.64
N HIS A 268 29.90 14.63 -17.09
CA HIS A 268 29.52 14.49 -15.68
C HIS A 268 30.68 14.81 -14.72
N HIS A 269 31.93 14.64 -15.13
CA HIS A 269 33.10 15.02 -14.33
C HIS A 269 33.24 16.54 -14.26
N PHE A 270 33.07 17.22 -15.41
CA PHE A 270 33.10 18.68 -15.48
C PHE A 270 31.93 19.32 -14.75
N LEU A 271 30.73 18.73 -14.81
CA LEU A 271 29.57 19.18 -14.02
C LEU A 271 29.85 19.17 -12.52
N LYS A 272 30.53 18.14 -11.99
CA LYS A 272 30.94 18.08 -10.57
C LYS A 272 31.96 19.16 -10.19
N SER A 273 32.75 19.64 -11.15
CA SER A 273 33.77 20.66 -10.91
C SER A 273 33.24 22.10 -10.90
N ILE A 274 31.97 22.29 -11.31
CA ILE A 274 31.35 23.62 -11.31
C ILE A 274 31.22 24.11 -9.87
N ARG A 275 31.78 25.29 -9.63
CA ARG A 275 31.62 26.07 -8.41
C ARG A 275 31.03 27.41 -8.78
N LEU A 276 29.86 27.71 -8.25
CA LEU A 276 29.20 28.99 -8.44
C LEU A 276 29.35 29.80 -7.17
N LYS A 277 29.89 31.02 -7.29
CA LYS A 277 29.90 31.98 -6.19
C LYS A 277 28.69 32.89 -6.32
N ASN A 278 27.82 32.88 -5.33
CA ASN A 278 26.79 33.89 -5.11
C ASN A 278 27.33 34.95 -4.13
N GLN A 279 26.64 36.08 -3.97
CA GLN A 279 27.01 37.16 -3.04
C GLN A 279 27.16 36.66 -1.58
N VAL A 280 26.52 35.54 -1.22
CA VAL A 280 26.45 35.01 0.16
C VAL A 280 27.12 33.63 0.32
N GLU A 281 27.22 32.83 -0.75
CA GLU A 281 27.65 31.42 -0.63
C GLU A 281 28.36 30.90 -1.89
N THR A 282 29.18 29.84 -1.72
CA THR A 282 29.72 29.06 -2.84
C THR A 282 28.93 27.76 -2.97
N CYS A 283 28.21 27.60 -4.07
CA CYS A 283 27.40 26.42 -4.34
C CYS A 283 28.12 25.46 -5.29
N SER A 284 27.97 24.16 -5.03
CA SER A 284 28.54 23.10 -5.87
C SER A 284 27.68 21.83 -5.80
N PHE A 285 27.94 20.87 -6.69
CA PHE A 285 27.35 19.54 -6.58
C PHE A 285 28.10 18.67 -5.57
N ASP A 286 27.36 17.90 -4.78
CA ASP A 286 27.93 16.88 -3.91
C ASP A 286 28.33 15.60 -4.68
N LYS A 287 28.89 14.62 -3.96
CA LYS A 287 29.23 13.29 -4.49
C LYS A 287 28.03 12.57 -5.15
N ASN A 288 26.81 12.88 -4.70
CA ASN A 288 25.56 12.29 -5.13
C ASN A 288 24.85 13.09 -6.24
N GLY A 289 25.43 14.22 -6.71
CA GLY A 289 24.82 15.06 -7.75
C GLY A 289 23.71 15.97 -7.29
N ASN A 290 23.59 16.16 -5.98
CA ASN A 290 22.67 17.13 -5.43
C ASN A 290 23.38 18.48 -5.34
N PHE A 291 22.69 19.53 -5.77
CA PHE A 291 23.16 20.89 -5.62
C PHE A 291 23.11 21.33 -4.15
N GLN A 292 24.26 21.73 -3.61
CA GLN A 292 24.44 22.19 -2.23
C GLN A 292 24.28 23.71 -2.18
N GLY A 293 23.04 24.19 -2.11
CA GLY A 293 22.73 25.61 -1.90
C GLY A 293 21.96 25.84 -0.60
N ALA A 294 21.85 27.09 -0.17
CA ALA A 294 21.08 27.46 1.01
C ALA A 294 19.59 27.07 0.88
N TYR A 295 18.95 26.75 2.00
CA TYR A 295 17.51 26.64 2.12
C TYR A 295 16.95 27.89 2.76
N VAL A 296 15.98 28.52 2.12
CA VAL A 296 15.42 29.79 2.52
C VAL A 296 13.98 29.60 2.99
N MET A 297 13.62 30.29 4.06
CA MET A 297 12.25 30.34 4.55
C MET A 297 11.61 31.69 4.19
N TYR A 298 10.38 31.64 3.68
CA TYR A 298 9.56 32.80 3.40
C TYR A 298 8.30 32.80 4.26
N ASN A 299 7.84 33.96 4.70
CA ASN A 299 6.52 34.16 5.30
C ASN A 299 5.56 34.70 4.25
N CYS A 300 4.41 34.06 4.11
CA CYS A 300 3.34 34.46 3.22
C CYS A 300 2.21 35.12 4.02
N TYR A 301 1.86 36.34 3.67
CA TYR A 301 0.72 37.04 4.27
C TYR A 301 -0.09 37.77 3.20
N ILE A 302 -1.37 37.98 3.51
CA ILE A 302 -2.30 38.63 2.59
C ILE A 302 -2.44 40.10 2.98
N LYS A 303 -2.24 41.00 2.03
CA LYS A 303 -2.49 42.44 2.20
C LYS A 303 -3.99 42.74 2.10
N SER A 304 -4.40 43.92 2.58
CA SER A 304 -5.81 44.36 2.57
C SER A 304 -6.48 44.37 1.18
N ARG A 305 -5.71 44.32 0.09
CA ARG A 305 -6.19 44.24 -1.31
C ARG A 305 -6.37 42.82 -1.84
N GLY A 306 -6.06 41.78 -1.07
CA GLY A 306 -6.15 40.38 -1.49
C GLY A 306 -4.86 39.80 -2.10
N ASP A 307 -3.85 40.63 -2.34
CA ASP A 307 -2.56 40.16 -2.88
C ASP A 307 -1.74 39.42 -1.82
N VAL A 308 -1.21 38.25 -2.20
CA VAL A 308 -0.29 37.46 -1.38
C VAL A 308 1.11 38.06 -1.50
N THR A 309 1.72 38.43 -0.37
CA THR A 309 3.10 38.90 -0.31
C THR A 309 3.98 37.85 0.36
N MET A 310 5.09 37.50 -0.28
CA MET A 310 6.13 36.64 0.28
C MET A 310 7.29 37.50 0.79
N THR A 311 7.63 37.35 2.06
CA THR A 311 8.76 38.03 2.70
C THR A 311 9.81 37.02 3.12
N TRP A 312 11.07 37.33 2.86
CA TRP A 312 12.19 36.50 3.28
C TRP A 312 12.35 36.59 4.81
N VAL A 313 12.47 35.45 5.51
CA VAL A 313 12.55 35.43 6.99
C VAL A 313 13.76 34.69 7.55
N GLY A 314 14.54 34.00 6.71
CA GLY A 314 15.72 33.29 7.16
C GLY A 314 16.31 32.34 6.13
N TYR A 315 17.50 31.82 6.43
CA TYR A 315 18.17 30.80 5.63
C TYR A 315 18.86 29.74 6.50
N PHE A 316 19.07 28.58 5.91
CA PHE A 316 19.85 27.46 6.44
C PHE A 316 20.93 27.06 5.43
N LEU A 317 22.20 27.05 5.85
CA LEU A 317 23.37 26.67 5.08
C LEU A 317 23.84 25.26 5.46
N PRO A 318 23.63 24.24 4.60
CA PRO A 318 24.01 22.87 4.92
C PRO A 318 25.52 22.64 5.13
N GLN A 319 26.36 23.49 4.53
CA GLN A 319 27.82 23.32 4.52
C GLN A 319 28.51 23.87 5.77
N ASN A 320 27.79 24.67 6.58
CA ASN A 320 28.37 25.35 7.74
C ASN A 320 28.30 24.50 9.01
N LYS A 321 29.12 24.83 10.01
CA LYS A 321 29.03 24.24 11.36
C LYS A 321 27.63 24.47 11.96
N PRO A 322 27.12 23.56 12.80
CA PRO A 322 25.73 23.58 13.29
C PRO A 322 25.27 24.92 13.85
N ASP A 323 26.15 25.64 14.54
CA ASP A 323 25.84 26.91 15.23
C ASP A 323 25.85 28.13 14.29
N MET A 324 26.46 28.02 13.10
CA MET A 324 26.52 29.08 12.06
C MET A 324 25.72 28.70 10.81
N ALA A 325 24.94 27.62 10.89
CA ALA A 325 24.20 27.07 9.76
C ALA A 325 22.80 27.66 9.62
N LEU A 326 22.23 28.33 10.64
CA LEU A 326 20.86 28.83 10.62
C LEU A 326 20.80 30.31 11.00
N HIS A 327 20.13 31.11 10.16
CA HIS A 327 19.85 32.51 10.43
C HIS A 327 18.35 32.78 10.23
N VAL A 328 17.71 33.41 11.22
CA VAL A 328 16.27 33.72 11.19
C VAL A 328 16.08 35.15 11.68
N VAL A 329 15.22 35.91 11.00
CA VAL A 329 14.81 37.26 11.38
C VAL A 329 13.37 37.21 11.88
N PRO A 330 13.15 36.93 13.18
CA PRO A 330 11.81 36.64 13.71
C PRO A 330 10.87 37.85 13.72
N TYR A 331 11.41 39.07 13.73
CA TYR A 331 10.64 40.32 13.81
C TYR A 331 9.88 40.65 12.51
N ASP A 332 10.31 40.08 11.38
CA ASP A 332 9.67 40.28 10.07
C ASP A 332 8.54 39.27 9.81
N ILE A 333 8.31 38.33 10.73
CA ILE A 333 7.31 37.27 10.56
C ILE A 333 5.92 37.76 10.99
N SER A 334 5.02 37.85 10.01
CA SER A 334 3.60 38.11 10.26
C SER A 334 2.87 36.80 10.60
N TRP A 335 2.42 36.67 11.85
CA TRP A 335 1.70 35.49 12.32
C TRP A 335 0.18 35.66 12.27
N LYS A 336 -0.55 34.59 11.95
CA LYS A 336 -2.02 34.57 11.98
C LYS A 336 -2.59 34.61 13.40
N THR A 337 -1.83 34.16 14.40
CA THR A 337 -2.27 34.12 15.81
C THR A 337 -1.11 34.43 16.76
N ASN A 338 -1.40 34.99 17.93
CA ASN A 338 -0.42 35.23 19.01
C ASN A 338 0.21 33.93 19.57
N LYS A 339 -0.32 32.75 19.22
CA LYS A 339 0.26 31.44 19.55
C LYS A 339 1.37 31.01 18.58
N GLY A 340 1.48 31.67 17.43
CA GLY A 340 2.58 31.50 16.47
C GLY A 340 3.84 32.27 16.87
N GLN A 341 3.70 33.30 17.72
CA GLN A 341 4.85 33.97 18.33
C GLN A 341 5.62 32.99 19.22
N VAL A 342 6.94 33.02 19.08
CA VAL A 342 7.90 32.21 19.84
C VAL A 342 7.62 32.38 21.35
N ARG A 343 6.93 31.41 21.94
CA ARG A 343 6.94 31.21 23.39
C ARG A 343 8.00 30.17 23.69
N ILE A 344 9.16 30.63 24.15
CA ILE A 344 10.19 29.78 24.75
C ILE A 344 9.68 29.33 26.11
N ASN A 345 8.71 28.43 26.14
CA ASN A 345 8.47 27.59 27.31
C ASN A 345 8.74 26.16 26.87
N SER A 346 9.93 25.68 27.21
CA SER A 346 10.33 24.28 27.15
C SER A 346 9.29 23.46 27.91
N ILE A 347 8.47 22.73 27.16
CA ILE A 347 7.85 21.50 27.65
C ILE A 347 8.60 20.40 26.91
N ASN A 348 9.62 19.85 27.57
CA ASN A 348 10.37 18.72 27.05
C ASN A 348 9.38 17.58 26.77
N CYS A 349 9.23 17.24 25.49
CA CYS A 349 8.41 16.12 25.05
C CYS A 349 9.36 15.00 24.66
N PHE A 350 9.20 13.84 25.27
CA PHE A 350 9.87 12.62 24.87
C PHE A 350 8.88 11.75 24.11
N LYS A 351 9.35 11.08 23.06
CA LYS A 351 8.55 10.09 22.34
C LYS A 351 8.15 9.01 23.35
N CYS A 352 6.87 8.70 23.44
CA CYS A 352 6.45 7.52 24.19
C CYS A 352 7.18 6.29 23.61
N PRO A 353 7.66 5.36 24.46
CA PRO A 353 8.19 4.07 24.02
C PRO A 353 7.27 3.42 22.99
N ASP A 354 7.79 2.57 22.11
CA ASP A 354 7.03 2.07 20.95
C ASP A 354 5.71 1.34 21.34
N MET A 355 5.65 0.81 22.57
CA MET A 355 4.49 0.12 23.16
C MET A 355 3.46 1.05 23.82
N GLU A 356 3.77 2.33 23.91
CA GLU A 356 2.97 3.34 24.59
C GLU A 356 2.45 4.40 23.59
N TRP A 357 1.40 5.09 24.01
CA TRP A 357 0.68 6.13 23.30
C TRP A 357 0.34 7.25 24.27
N PRO A 358 0.42 8.53 23.88
CA PRO A 358 0.01 9.61 24.77
C PRO A 358 -1.48 9.51 25.13
N ASN A 359 -1.82 9.76 26.39
CA ASN A 359 -3.21 9.88 26.81
C ASN A 359 -3.90 11.11 26.17
N GLU A 360 -5.23 11.23 26.29
CA GLU A 360 -5.99 12.35 25.68
C GLU A 360 -5.47 13.74 26.09
N LYS A 361 -4.96 13.86 27.33
CA LYS A 361 -4.38 15.10 27.87
C LYS A 361 -2.89 15.30 27.49
N LYS A 362 -2.26 14.32 26.84
CA LYS A 362 -0.86 14.27 26.39
C LYS A 362 0.18 14.62 27.46
N ASN A 363 -0.12 14.25 28.71
CA ASN A 363 0.76 14.47 29.85
C ASN A 363 1.40 13.17 30.35
N GLN A 364 0.95 12.01 29.87
CA GLN A 364 1.52 10.72 30.21
C GLN A 364 1.43 9.77 29.01
N CYS A 365 2.40 8.87 28.90
CA CYS A 365 2.35 7.75 28.00
C CYS A 365 1.55 6.62 28.65
N ILE A 366 0.52 6.14 27.98
CA ILE A 366 -0.32 5.00 28.36
C ILE A 366 -0.05 3.85 27.40
N ALA A 367 -0.18 2.60 27.83
CA ALA A 367 -0.03 1.46 26.92
C ALA A 367 -0.99 1.60 25.72
N ARG A 368 -0.49 1.34 24.51
CA ARG A 368 -1.35 1.31 23.31
C ARG A 368 -2.42 0.24 23.48
N LYS A 369 -3.57 0.47 22.84
CA LYS A 369 -4.67 -0.51 22.86
C LYS A 369 -4.32 -1.69 21.94
N GLU A 370 -4.32 -2.90 22.47
CA GLU A 370 -4.17 -4.12 21.68
C GLU A 370 -5.45 -4.40 20.87
N ASP A 371 -5.32 -4.67 19.57
CA ASP A 371 -6.41 -5.08 18.69
C ASP A 371 -6.08 -6.46 18.11
N PHE A 372 -6.91 -7.44 18.47
CA PHE A 372 -6.87 -8.83 18.01
C PHE A 372 -8.30 -9.38 18.08
N LEU A 373 -8.55 -10.55 17.48
CA LEU A 373 -9.86 -11.20 17.52
C LEU A 373 -10.10 -11.81 18.91
N SER A 374 -10.58 -10.99 19.84
CA SER A 374 -10.75 -11.36 21.25
C SER A 374 -12.00 -12.21 21.45
N TYR A 375 -12.00 -13.11 22.43
CA TYR A 375 -13.19 -13.88 22.82
C TYR A 375 -14.37 -12.98 23.24
N ASN A 376 -14.09 -11.75 23.64
CA ASN A 376 -15.11 -10.78 24.07
C ASN A 376 -15.74 -10.01 22.89
N ASP A 377 -15.23 -10.16 21.67
CA ASP A 377 -15.81 -9.51 20.50
C ASP A 377 -17.09 -10.23 20.06
N ASP A 378 -18.13 -9.49 19.66
CA ASP A 378 -19.40 -10.04 19.16
C ASP A 378 -19.20 -11.05 18.01
N ILE A 379 -18.21 -10.78 17.14
CA ILE A 379 -17.85 -11.64 16.01
C ILE A 379 -17.31 -12.98 16.51
N SER A 380 -16.42 -12.97 17.52
CA SER A 380 -15.83 -14.19 18.08
C SER A 380 -16.85 -15.04 18.83
N LEU A 381 -17.80 -14.39 19.52
CA LEU A 381 -18.91 -15.08 20.17
C LEU A 381 -19.80 -15.80 19.14
N PHE A 382 -20.14 -15.11 18.04
CA PHE A 382 -20.91 -15.71 16.95
C PHE A 382 -20.16 -16.88 16.31
N ILE A 383 -18.87 -16.72 15.99
CA ILE A 383 -18.03 -17.78 15.44
C ILE A 383 -17.97 -18.99 16.39
N SER A 384 -17.75 -18.76 17.68
CA SER A 384 -17.66 -19.82 18.69
C SER A 384 -18.96 -20.63 18.78
N LEU A 385 -20.11 -19.95 18.74
CA LEU A 385 -21.42 -20.60 18.74
C LEU A 385 -21.61 -21.49 17.49
N VAL A 386 -21.24 -20.98 16.30
CA VAL A 386 -21.31 -21.74 15.05
C VAL A 386 -20.39 -22.97 15.08
N VAL A 387 -19.16 -22.84 15.59
CA VAL A 387 -18.21 -23.94 15.76
C VAL A 387 -18.77 -25.04 16.67
N ILE A 388 -19.33 -24.66 17.82
CA ILE A 388 -19.92 -25.61 18.78
C ILE A 388 -21.09 -26.36 18.15
N ILE A 389 -21.97 -25.67 17.42
CA ILE A 389 -23.09 -26.31 16.72
C ILE A 389 -22.59 -27.34 15.70
N PHE A 390 -21.64 -26.97 14.84
CA PHE A 390 -21.11 -27.93 13.86
C PHE A 390 -20.34 -29.09 14.48
N PHE A 391 -19.62 -28.85 15.58
CA PHE A 391 -18.96 -29.90 16.35
C PHE A 391 -19.98 -30.91 16.91
N LEU A 392 -21.08 -30.42 17.52
CA LEU A 392 -22.13 -31.28 18.06
C LEU A 392 -22.85 -32.08 16.97
N ILE A 393 -23.15 -31.46 15.83
CA ILE A 393 -23.73 -32.15 14.66
C ILE A 393 -22.79 -33.26 14.17
N THR A 394 -21.49 -32.96 14.06
CA THR A 394 -20.48 -33.95 13.62
C THR A 394 -20.36 -35.10 14.62
N LEU A 395 -20.44 -34.82 15.93
CA LEU A 395 -20.43 -35.83 16.98
C LEU A 395 -21.67 -36.72 16.93
N LEU A 396 -22.84 -36.15 16.67
CA LEU A 396 -24.09 -36.89 16.49
C LEU A 396 -24.00 -37.83 15.29
N ILE A 397 -23.51 -37.34 14.14
CA ILE A 397 -23.30 -38.15 12.94
C ILE A 397 -22.29 -39.27 13.22
N LEU A 398 -21.18 -38.96 13.89
CA LEU A 398 -20.20 -39.97 14.29
C LEU A 398 -20.83 -41.05 15.18
N ARG A 399 -21.64 -40.66 16.17
CA ARG A 399 -22.36 -41.59 17.05
C ARG A 399 -23.30 -42.51 16.25
N VAL A 400 -24.06 -41.97 15.29
CA VAL A 400 -24.93 -42.77 14.41
C VAL A 400 -24.10 -43.80 13.65
N PHE A 401 -22.96 -43.41 13.06
CA PHE A 401 -22.09 -44.33 12.34
C PHE A 401 -21.45 -45.42 13.22
N VAL A 402 -21.17 -45.13 14.49
CA VAL A 402 -20.68 -46.12 15.48
C VAL A 402 -21.80 -47.08 15.92
N VAL A 403 -23.00 -46.58 16.18
CA VAL A 403 -24.14 -47.42 16.59
C VAL A 403 -24.56 -48.36 15.45
N TYR A 404 -24.65 -47.84 14.23
CA TYR A 404 -25.02 -48.60 13.04
C TYR A 404 -23.81 -49.19 12.30
N TRP A 405 -22.70 -49.44 13.01
CA TRP A 405 -21.43 -49.90 12.42
C TRP A 405 -21.62 -51.15 11.55
N ASP A 406 -22.46 -52.09 11.98
CA ASP A 406 -22.68 -53.36 11.28
C ASP A 406 -23.69 -53.35 10.13
N THR A 407 -24.30 -52.19 9.84
CA THR A 407 -25.22 -52.06 8.71
C THR A 407 -24.51 -52.20 7.35
N VAL A 408 -25.26 -52.67 6.35
CA VAL A 408 -24.75 -52.88 4.98
C VAL A 408 -24.30 -51.55 4.35
N ILE A 409 -24.98 -50.45 4.65
CA ILE A 409 -24.67 -49.11 4.15
C ILE A 409 -23.30 -48.63 4.64
N VAL A 410 -23.04 -48.71 5.95
CA VAL A 410 -21.76 -48.29 6.53
C VAL A 410 -20.61 -49.18 6.05
N ARG A 411 -20.86 -50.49 5.89
CA ARG A 411 -19.87 -51.45 5.36
C ARG A 411 -19.51 -51.20 3.89
N ALA A 412 -20.52 -50.95 3.05
CA ALA A 412 -20.33 -50.65 1.63
C ALA A 412 -19.54 -49.34 1.43
N ASN A 413 -19.62 -48.40 2.37
CA ASN A 413 -18.95 -47.11 2.29
C ASN A 413 -17.50 -47.07 2.78
N ASN A 414 -16.86 -48.22 2.97
CA ASN A 414 -15.55 -48.34 3.59
C ASN A 414 -15.49 -47.63 4.97
N ARG A 415 -15.79 -48.41 6.02
CA ARG A 415 -15.92 -47.94 7.41
C ARG A 415 -14.74 -47.08 7.84
N SER A 416 -13.51 -47.54 7.59
CA SER A 416 -12.28 -46.87 8.03
C SER A 416 -12.13 -45.46 7.47
N LEU A 417 -12.39 -45.26 6.17
CA LEU A 417 -12.31 -43.94 5.53
C LEU A 417 -13.41 -43.00 6.02
N SER A 418 -14.60 -43.52 6.28
CA SER A 418 -15.73 -42.72 6.78
C SER A 418 -15.46 -42.20 8.19
N PHE A 419 -14.90 -43.05 9.08
CA PHE A 419 -14.48 -42.63 10.42
C PHE A 419 -13.33 -41.63 10.37
N LEU A 420 -12.31 -41.89 9.56
CA LEU A 420 -11.14 -41.03 9.45
C LEU A 420 -11.53 -39.63 8.91
N LEU A 421 -12.44 -39.56 7.94
CA LEU A 421 -13.01 -38.30 7.44
C LEU A 421 -13.87 -37.55 8.49
N LEU A 422 -14.72 -38.25 9.25
CA LEU A 422 -15.52 -37.62 10.31
C LEU A 422 -14.65 -37.09 11.44
N VAL A 423 -13.59 -37.83 11.82
CA VAL A 423 -12.62 -37.38 12.83
C VAL A 423 -11.85 -36.16 12.33
N SER A 424 -11.40 -36.14 11.07
CA SER A 424 -10.70 -34.97 10.52
C SER A 424 -11.61 -33.73 10.44
N ILE A 425 -12.87 -33.88 10.04
CA ILE A 425 -13.86 -32.78 10.03
C ILE A 425 -14.15 -32.27 11.45
N LYS A 426 -14.22 -33.17 12.44
CA LYS A 426 -14.39 -32.77 13.84
C LYS A 426 -13.19 -31.93 14.32
N LEU A 427 -11.97 -32.35 13.96
CA LEU A 427 -10.75 -31.63 14.31
C LEU A 427 -10.61 -30.30 13.56
N SER A 428 -11.10 -30.19 12.32
CA SER A 428 -11.08 -28.93 11.58
C SER A 428 -12.01 -27.89 12.21
N PHE A 429 -13.21 -28.26 12.66
CA PHE A 429 -14.06 -27.35 13.43
C PHE A 429 -13.38 -26.90 14.72
N LEU A 430 -12.76 -27.83 15.46
CA LEU A 430 -12.06 -27.50 16.70
C LEU A 430 -10.82 -26.61 16.47
N SER A 431 -10.15 -26.72 15.31
CA SER A 431 -8.98 -25.89 14.99
C SER A 431 -9.30 -24.40 14.92
N VAL A 432 -10.57 -24.00 14.72
CA VAL A 432 -10.98 -22.59 14.71
C VAL A 432 -10.66 -21.89 16.04
N PHE A 433 -10.68 -22.61 17.16
CA PHE A 433 -10.30 -22.03 18.46
C PHE A 433 -8.83 -21.61 18.54
N LEU A 434 -7.95 -22.15 17.69
CA LEU A 434 -6.55 -21.69 17.59
C LEU A 434 -6.43 -20.31 16.93
N PHE A 435 -7.47 -19.85 16.24
CA PHE A 435 -7.54 -18.54 15.60
C PHE A 435 -8.20 -17.48 16.51
N LEU A 436 -8.83 -17.90 17.62
CA LEU A 436 -9.53 -17.01 18.56
C LEU A 436 -8.67 -16.72 19.78
N GLY A 437 -8.69 -15.46 20.23
CA GLY A 437 -7.93 -15.00 21.39
C GLY A 437 -6.60 -14.33 21.03
N ARG A 438 -5.79 -14.03 22.05
CA ARG A 438 -4.51 -13.34 21.89
C ARG A 438 -3.49 -14.29 21.26
N PRO A 439 -2.97 -14.00 20.05
CA PRO A 439 -2.00 -14.87 19.41
C PRO A 439 -0.66 -14.80 20.14
N VAL A 440 -0.12 -15.97 20.46
CA VAL A 440 1.23 -16.20 20.97
C VAL A 440 2.00 -17.11 20.01
N ASP A 441 3.32 -17.16 20.11
CA ASP A 441 4.18 -17.94 19.18
C ASP A 441 3.69 -19.38 18.98
N ILE A 442 3.36 -20.09 20.07
CA ILE A 442 2.86 -21.47 20.01
C ILE A 442 1.53 -21.55 19.24
N THR A 443 0.59 -20.63 19.48
CA THR A 443 -0.68 -20.62 18.75
C THR A 443 -0.48 -20.30 17.27
N CYS A 444 0.45 -19.40 16.94
CA CYS A 444 0.78 -19.07 15.54
C CYS A 444 1.34 -20.29 14.80
N MET A 445 2.22 -21.07 15.45
CA MET A 445 2.74 -22.31 14.90
C MET A 445 1.62 -23.35 14.71
N LEU A 446 0.77 -23.55 15.72
CA LEU A 446 -0.28 -24.58 15.68
C LEU A 446 -1.40 -24.27 14.69
N ARG A 447 -1.75 -22.99 14.50
CA ARG A 447 -2.90 -22.55 13.69
C ARG A 447 -2.85 -23.10 12.27
N ASN A 448 -1.81 -22.74 11.53
CA ASN A 448 -1.68 -23.08 10.10
C ASN A 448 -1.37 -24.57 9.89
N ILE A 449 -0.69 -25.21 10.84
CA ILE A 449 -0.28 -26.62 10.74
C ILE A 449 -1.44 -27.55 11.05
N THR A 450 -2.19 -27.26 12.11
CA THR A 450 -3.37 -28.05 12.47
C THR A 450 -4.39 -27.99 11.35
N PHE A 451 -4.64 -26.80 10.81
CA PHE A 451 -5.48 -26.60 9.63
C PHE A 451 -4.96 -27.42 8.42
N GLY A 452 -3.69 -27.25 8.03
CA GLY A 452 -3.15 -27.93 6.85
C GLY A 452 -3.18 -29.45 6.95
N ILE A 453 -2.80 -30.02 8.10
CA ILE A 453 -2.79 -31.47 8.32
C ILE A 453 -4.22 -32.04 8.35
N THR A 454 -5.14 -31.42 9.10
CA THR A 454 -6.51 -31.94 9.24
C THR A 454 -7.23 -31.96 7.89
N PHE A 455 -7.07 -30.92 7.08
CA PHE A 455 -7.67 -30.89 5.75
C PHE A 455 -6.97 -31.81 4.75
N SER A 456 -5.66 -32.01 4.84
CA SER A 456 -4.95 -32.99 4.01
C SER A 456 -5.47 -34.40 4.26
N ILE A 457 -5.68 -34.76 5.52
CA ILE A 457 -6.29 -36.04 5.92
C ILE A 457 -7.72 -36.16 5.35
N ALA A 458 -8.53 -35.11 5.45
CA ALA A 458 -9.90 -35.09 4.94
C ALA A 458 -9.96 -35.28 3.41
N VAL A 459 -9.20 -34.47 2.65
CA VAL A 459 -9.18 -34.54 1.19
C VAL A 459 -8.53 -35.85 0.71
N SER A 460 -7.49 -36.36 1.38
CA SER A 460 -6.88 -37.66 1.07
C SER A 460 -7.86 -38.81 1.27
N SER A 461 -8.71 -38.73 2.31
CA SER A 461 -9.78 -39.72 2.54
C SER A 461 -10.79 -39.75 1.40
N LEU A 462 -11.12 -38.58 0.87
CA LEU A 462 -12.05 -38.43 -0.24
C LEU A 462 -11.45 -38.90 -1.55
N LEU A 463 -10.19 -38.57 -1.80
CA LEU A 463 -9.41 -39.11 -2.91
C LEU A 463 -9.41 -40.64 -2.87
N ALA A 464 -9.09 -41.23 -1.71
CA ALA A 464 -9.11 -42.68 -1.52
C ALA A 464 -10.51 -43.28 -1.76
N LYS A 465 -11.59 -42.62 -1.30
CA LYS A 465 -12.98 -43.05 -1.58
C LYS A 465 -13.29 -43.03 -3.07
N THR A 466 -12.94 -41.96 -3.77
CA THR A 466 -13.17 -41.83 -5.21
C THR A 466 -12.40 -42.88 -6.00
N ILE A 467 -11.14 -43.15 -5.63
CA ILE A 467 -10.33 -44.21 -6.24
C ILE A 467 -11.00 -45.57 -6.03
N MET A 468 -11.53 -45.86 -4.83
CA MET A 468 -12.22 -47.12 -4.57
C MET A 468 -13.49 -47.29 -5.42
N VAL A 469 -14.28 -46.24 -5.62
CA VAL A 469 -15.45 -46.26 -6.52
C VAL A 469 -15.01 -46.55 -7.96
N TYR A 470 -13.96 -45.88 -8.44
CA TYR A 470 -13.42 -46.10 -9.78
C TYR A 470 -12.90 -47.53 -10.00
N ILE A 471 -12.15 -48.08 -9.03
CA ILE A 471 -11.61 -49.43 -9.08
C ILE A 471 -12.73 -50.48 -9.02
N ALA A 472 -13.74 -50.28 -8.18
CA ALA A 472 -14.88 -51.19 -8.07
C ALA A 472 -15.58 -51.38 -9.43
N PHE A 473 -15.78 -50.30 -10.18
CA PHE A 473 -16.36 -50.35 -11.52
C PHE A 473 -15.42 -51.00 -12.56
N LYS A 474 -14.10 -50.79 -12.48
CA LYS A 474 -13.16 -51.45 -13.39
C LYS A 474 -12.96 -52.94 -13.06
N ALA A 475 -13.23 -53.35 -11.83
CA ALA A 475 -13.11 -54.73 -11.37
C ALA A 475 -14.32 -55.62 -11.75
N THR A 476 -15.47 -55.05 -12.11
CA THR A 476 -16.63 -55.82 -12.59
C THR A 476 -16.45 -56.37 -14.01
N LYS A 477 -15.47 -55.87 -14.78
CA LYS A 477 -15.13 -56.43 -16.10
C LYS A 477 -14.44 -57.79 -15.95
N PRO A 478 -14.92 -58.86 -16.62
CA PRO A 478 -14.32 -60.20 -16.53
C PRO A 478 -12.87 -60.19 -17.01
N GLY A 479 -11.96 -60.85 -16.28
CA GLY A 479 -10.51 -60.92 -16.58
C GLY A 479 -9.66 -59.73 -16.10
N SER A 480 -10.23 -58.75 -15.41
CA SER A 480 -9.53 -57.54 -14.97
C SER A 480 -8.54 -57.77 -13.82
N SER A 481 -7.28 -57.35 -14.00
CA SER A 481 -6.23 -57.39 -12.94
C SER A 481 -6.55 -56.50 -11.73
N TRP A 482 -7.49 -55.55 -11.89
CA TRP A 482 -7.95 -54.61 -10.87
C TRP A 482 -8.68 -55.30 -9.70
N ARG A 483 -9.14 -56.55 -9.88
CA ARG A 483 -9.84 -57.31 -8.82
C ARG A 483 -8.95 -57.60 -7.61
N LYS A 484 -7.63 -57.71 -7.79
CA LYS A 484 -6.66 -57.89 -6.68
C LYS A 484 -6.53 -56.66 -5.77
N TRP A 485 -6.94 -55.49 -6.27
CA TRP A 485 -6.80 -54.19 -5.61
C TRP A 485 -8.05 -53.77 -4.85
N VAL A 486 -9.14 -54.55 -4.93
CA VAL A 486 -10.39 -54.32 -4.20
C VAL A 486 -10.20 -54.79 -2.74
N GLY A 487 -9.76 -53.89 -1.87
CA GLY A 487 -9.57 -54.17 -0.45
C GLY A 487 -9.30 -52.93 0.39
N VAL A 488 -9.37 -53.06 1.72
CA VAL A 488 -9.23 -51.94 2.68
C VAL A 488 -7.77 -51.43 2.80
N LYS A 489 -6.79 -52.25 2.40
CA LYS A 489 -5.35 -51.90 2.48
C LYS A 489 -4.96 -50.74 1.55
N LEU A 490 -5.48 -50.73 0.32
CA LEU A 490 -5.18 -49.69 -0.68
C LEU A 490 -5.60 -48.28 -0.24
N PRO A 491 -6.87 -48.03 0.14
CA PRO A 491 -7.31 -46.69 0.51
C PRO A 491 -6.61 -46.15 1.77
N ASN A 492 -6.34 -47.00 2.76
CA ASN A 492 -5.59 -46.58 3.95
C ASN A 492 -4.13 -46.22 3.59
N SER A 493 -3.51 -46.95 2.64
CA SER A 493 -2.18 -46.62 2.13
C SER A 493 -2.16 -45.27 1.41
N VAL A 494 -3.18 -44.98 0.59
CA VAL A 494 -3.32 -43.68 -0.10
C VAL A 494 -3.41 -42.54 0.90
N VAL A 495 -4.26 -42.67 1.92
CA VAL A 495 -4.41 -41.63 2.96
C VAL A 495 -3.10 -41.39 3.68
N LEU A 496 -2.43 -42.46 4.11
CA LEU A 496 -1.18 -42.38 4.86
C LEU A 496 -0.06 -41.75 4.04
N PHE A 497 0.06 -42.11 2.76
CA PHE A 497 1.05 -41.54 1.86
C PHE A 497 0.82 -40.03 1.63
N CYS A 498 -0.40 -39.63 1.28
CA CYS A 498 -0.73 -38.22 1.02
C CYS A 498 -0.60 -37.36 2.29
N SER A 499 -1.07 -37.84 3.45
CA SER A 499 -0.92 -37.10 4.70
C SER A 499 0.53 -36.98 5.15
N SER A 500 1.36 -38.00 4.89
CA SER A 500 2.79 -37.98 5.26
C SER A 500 3.54 -36.87 4.52
N ILE A 501 3.21 -36.63 3.24
CA ILE A 501 3.82 -35.53 2.47
C ILE A 501 3.47 -34.18 3.12
N GLN A 502 2.21 -33.95 3.49
CA GLN A 502 1.81 -32.72 4.17
C GLN A 502 2.52 -32.54 5.51
N ILE A 503 2.66 -33.61 6.29
CA ILE A 503 3.38 -33.57 7.58
C ILE A 503 4.84 -33.18 7.36
N ILE A 504 5.53 -33.78 6.37
CA ILE A 504 6.92 -33.45 6.04
C ILE A 504 7.06 -31.97 5.66
N ILE A 505 6.15 -31.44 4.83
CA ILE A 505 6.13 -30.01 4.46
C ILE A 505 5.98 -29.13 5.72
N CYS A 506 5.04 -29.47 6.61
CA CYS A 506 4.81 -28.70 7.84
C CYS A 506 6.02 -28.74 8.79
N MET A 507 6.62 -29.93 8.98
CA MET A 507 7.81 -30.09 9.83
C MET A 507 9.02 -29.33 9.28
N THR A 508 9.19 -29.34 7.95
CA THR A 508 10.26 -28.59 7.29
C THR A 508 10.06 -27.09 7.45
N TRP A 509 8.82 -26.61 7.30
CA TRP A 509 8.49 -25.20 7.50
C TRP A 509 8.73 -24.75 8.94
N LEU A 510 8.31 -25.54 9.94
CA LEU A 510 8.60 -25.27 11.35
C LEU A 510 10.10 -25.26 11.68
N ALA A 511 10.87 -26.14 11.04
CA ALA A 511 12.30 -26.25 11.33
C ALA A 511 13.12 -25.09 10.74
N ILE A 512 12.75 -24.60 9.55
CA ILE A 512 13.50 -23.54 8.85
C ILE A 512 13.07 -22.15 9.33
N SER A 513 11.77 -21.92 9.43
CA SER A 513 11.20 -20.58 9.65
C SER A 513 9.79 -20.70 10.22
N PRO A 514 9.65 -20.99 11.52
CA PRO A 514 8.35 -21.17 12.15
C PRO A 514 7.56 -19.85 12.20
N PRO A 515 6.22 -19.90 12.08
CA PRO A 515 5.37 -18.72 12.32
C PRO A 515 5.53 -18.19 13.74
N PHE A 516 5.53 -16.87 13.90
CA PHE A 516 5.74 -16.21 15.19
C PHE A 516 4.79 -15.00 15.35
N GLN A 517 4.66 -14.53 16.59
CA GLN A 517 3.84 -13.37 16.91
C GLN A 517 4.53 -12.08 16.46
N GLU A 518 3.83 -11.27 15.66
CA GLU A 518 4.28 -9.95 15.24
C GLU A 518 3.34 -8.85 15.77
N LEU A 519 3.95 -7.76 16.25
CA LEU A 519 3.26 -6.58 16.75
C LEU A 519 3.31 -5.50 15.66
N ASP A 520 2.20 -5.30 14.95
CA ASP A 520 2.10 -4.24 13.94
C ASP A 520 1.69 -2.92 14.61
N LEU A 521 2.64 -1.99 14.62
CA LEU A 521 2.55 -0.66 15.22
C LEU A 521 2.20 0.45 14.21
N HIS A 522 2.12 0.11 12.93
CA HIS A 522 2.16 1.08 11.82
C HIS A 522 0.84 1.20 11.07
N THR A 523 -0.01 0.18 11.10
CA THR A 523 -1.26 0.18 10.32
C THR A 523 -2.32 1.13 10.87
N TYR A 524 -2.47 1.26 12.20
CA TYR A 524 -3.43 2.18 12.83
C TYR A 524 -2.78 2.96 14.00
N PRO A 525 -2.95 4.30 14.06
CA PRO A 525 -2.33 5.11 15.11
C PRO A 525 -2.97 4.84 16.47
N GLY A 526 -2.14 4.63 17.50
CA GLY A 526 -2.58 4.39 18.89
C GLY A 526 -3.02 2.97 19.22
N THR A 527 -2.99 2.05 18.25
CA THR A 527 -3.32 0.63 18.45
C THR A 527 -2.13 -0.27 18.10
N ILE A 528 -2.01 -1.39 18.80
CA ILE A 528 -1.09 -2.49 18.47
C ILE A 528 -1.94 -3.60 17.85
N ILE A 529 -1.76 -3.89 16.56
CA ILE A 529 -2.37 -5.09 15.99
C ILE A 529 -1.45 -6.27 16.31
N ILE A 530 -2.00 -7.26 17.01
CA ILE A 530 -1.27 -8.48 17.29
C ILE A 530 -1.69 -9.53 16.26
N GLN A 531 -0.75 -9.91 15.39
CA GLN A 531 -0.98 -10.86 14.31
C GLN A 531 0.09 -11.96 14.30
N CYS A 532 -0.18 -13.05 13.60
CA CYS A 532 0.82 -14.10 13.37
C CYS A 532 1.49 -13.84 12.03
N ASN A 533 2.80 -13.61 12.04
CA ASN A 533 3.61 -13.59 10.84
C ASN A 533 3.93 -15.04 10.44
N GLU A 534 3.79 -15.38 9.16
CA GLU A 534 4.03 -16.72 8.65
C GLU A 534 5.53 -17.11 8.65
N GLY A 535 6.43 -16.16 8.84
CA GLY A 535 7.89 -16.31 8.86
C GLY A 535 8.51 -16.56 7.48
N SER A 536 7.91 -17.46 6.69
CA SER A 536 8.27 -17.73 5.31
C SER A 536 7.05 -17.86 4.42
N ALA A 537 6.93 -16.93 3.47
CA ALA A 537 5.92 -16.99 2.43
C ALA A 537 6.02 -18.30 1.62
N ILE A 538 7.23 -18.79 1.35
CA ILE A 538 7.45 -20.04 0.62
C ILE A 538 6.86 -21.22 1.39
N GLY A 539 7.08 -21.29 2.71
CA GLY A 539 6.53 -22.36 3.54
C GLY A 539 5.01 -22.34 3.58
N PHE A 540 4.42 -21.16 3.79
CA PHE A 540 2.96 -20.96 3.79
C PHE A 540 2.32 -21.37 2.45
N TYR A 541 2.84 -20.88 1.33
CA TYR A 541 2.30 -21.22 0.00
C TYR A 541 2.57 -22.68 -0.38
N SER A 542 3.61 -23.33 0.15
CA SER A 542 3.85 -24.76 -0.07
C SER A 542 2.76 -25.62 0.58
N VAL A 543 2.32 -25.28 1.80
CA VAL A 543 1.22 -25.94 2.49
C VAL A 543 -0.10 -25.78 1.73
N ILE A 544 -0.45 -24.54 1.36
CA ILE A 544 -1.68 -24.26 0.60
C ILE A 544 -1.62 -24.88 -0.81
N GLY A 545 -0.45 -24.84 -1.45
CA GLY A 545 -0.22 -25.39 -2.79
C GLY A 545 -0.40 -26.90 -2.82
N TYR A 546 0.16 -27.64 -1.86
CA TYR A 546 -0.06 -29.08 -1.76
C TYR A 546 -1.53 -29.43 -1.51
N MET A 547 -2.18 -28.71 -0.59
CA MET A 547 -3.62 -28.84 -0.34
C MET A 547 -4.45 -28.61 -1.60
N GLY A 548 -4.12 -27.57 -2.38
CA GLY A 548 -4.75 -27.27 -3.67
C GLY A 548 -4.53 -28.36 -4.72
N LEU A 549 -3.31 -28.90 -4.83
CA LEU A 549 -2.98 -30.01 -5.73
C LEU A 549 -3.80 -31.26 -5.39
N LEU A 550 -3.83 -31.62 -4.10
CA LEU A 550 -4.59 -32.77 -3.61
C LEU A 550 -6.09 -32.62 -3.91
N ALA A 551 -6.64 -31.43 -3.69
CA ALA A 551 -8.04 -31.11 -4.01
C ALA A 551 -8.31 -31.16 -5.52
N ALA A 552 -7.41 -30.65 -6.36
CA ALA A 552 -7.54 -30.70 -7.81
C ALA A 552 -7.55 -32.13 -8.35
N VAL A 553 -6.61 -32.98 -7.91
CA VAL A 553 -6.57 -34.40 -8.29
C VAL A 553 -7.84 -35.12 -7.83
N SER A 554 -8.28 -34.86 -6.60
CA SER A 554 -9.51 -35.45 -6.07
C SER A 554 -10.75 -34.98 -6.84
N PHE A 555 -10.81 -33.72 -7.25
CA PHE A 555 -11.92 -33.18 -8.04
C PHE A 555 -11.97 -33.80 -9.44
N VAL A 556 -10.83 -33.91 -10.14
CA VAL A 556 -10.75 -34.54 -11.47
C VAL A 556 -11.23 -35.99 -11.42
N LEU A 557 -10.74 -36.78 -10.45
CA LEU A 557 -11.17 -38.16 -10.28
C LEU A 557 -12.65 -38.24 -9.90
N ALA A 558 -13.16 -37.34 -9.06
CA ALA A 558 -14.57 -37.33 -8.67
C ALA A 558 -15.47 -36.96 -9.83
N PHE A 559 -15.02 -36.08 -10.73
CA PHE A 559 -15.73 -35.73 -11.95
C PHE A 559 -15.78 -36.91 -12.93
N LEU A 560 -14.67 -37.62 -13.11
CA LEU A 560 -14.63 -38.84 -13.93
C LEU A 560 -15.51 -39.95 -13.35
N ALA A 561 -15.57 -40.10 -12.03
CA ALA A 561 -16.41 -41.11 -11.38
C ALA A 561 -17.92 -40.83 -11.55
N ARG A 562 -18.34 -39.58 -11.83
CA ARG A 562 -19.75 -39.22 -12.01
C ARG A 562 -20.37 -39.83 -13.28
N THR A 563 -19.57 -40.17 -14.28
CA THR A 563 -20.06 -40.78 -15.53
C THR A 563 -20.29 -42.28 -15.40
N LEU A 564 -19.92 -42.89 -14.26
CA LEU A 564 -20.10 -44.31 -14.01
C LEU A 564 -21.57 -44.60 -13.63
N PRO A 565 -22.23 -45.58 -14.27
CA PRO A 565 -23.56 -46.01 -13.88
C PRO A 565 -23.44 -46.85 -12.60
N ASP A 566 -23.72 -46.25 -11.45
CA ASP A 566 -23.80 -47.00 -10.20
C ASP A 566 -25.06 -46.64 -9.39
N SER A 567 -25.53 -47.63 -8.65
CA SER A 567 -26.85 -47.76 -8.01
C SER A 567 -27.16 -46.77 -6.87
N PHE A 568 -26.22 -45.88 -6.53
CA PHE A 568 -26.40 -44.84 -5.52
C PHE A 568 -25.74 -43.54 -6.01
N ASN A 569 -26.41 -42.40 -5.86
CA ASN A 569 -25.93 -41.04 -6.22
C ASN A 569 -24.63 -40.59 -5.50
N GLU A 570 -23.86 -41.51 -4.91
CA GLU A 570 -22.66 -41.28 -4.11
C GLU A 570 -21.57 -40.53 -4.87
N ALA A 571 -21.24 -40.93 -6.11
CA ALA A 571 -20.25 -40.22 -6.91
C ALA A 571 -20.64 -38.75 -7.12
N LYS A 572 -21.93 -38.47 -7.35
CA LYS A 572 -22.47 -37.11 -7.53
C LYS A 572 -22.31 -36.25 -6.26
N TYR A 573 -22.55 -36.82 -5.08
CA TYR A 573 -22.34 -36.13 -3.80
C TYR A 573 -20.86 -35.83 -3.54
N ILE A 574 -19.96 -36.76 -3.87
CA ILE A 574 -18.51 -36.55 -3.76
C ILE A 574 -18.05 -35.44 -4.71
N THR A 575 -18.49 -35.43 -5.97
CA THR A 575 -18.15 -34.36 -6.92
C THR A 575 -18.66 -33.00 -6.44
N PHE A 576 -19.89 -32.91 -5.96
CA PHE A 576 -20.45 -31.65 -5.44
C PHE A 576 -19.69 -31.14 -4.22
N SER A 577 -19.35 -32.04 -3.31
CA SER A 577 -18.53 -31.74 -2.13
C SER A 577 -17.14 -31.20 -2.51
N MET A 578 -16.48 -31.81 -3.50
CA MET A 578 -15.17 -31.37 -3.98
C MET A 578 -15.23 -30.04 -4.72
N LEU A 579 -16.29 -29.81 -5.51
CA LEU A 579 -16.51 -28.55 -6.19
C LEU A 579 -16.67 -27.39 -5.18
N LEU A 580 -17.50 -27.59 -4.15
CA LEU A 580 -17.70 -26.60 -3.09
C LEU A 580 -16.37 -26.31 -2.38
N PHE A 581 -15.62 -27.36 -2.02
CA PHE A 581 -14.30 -27.22 -1.41
C PHE A 581 -13.37 -26.33 -2.24
N CYS A 582 -13.17 -26.66 -3.53
CA CYS A 582 -12.30 -25.89 -4.42
C CYS A 582 -12.77 -24.43 -4.58
N SER A 583 -14.08 -24.19 -4.68
CA SER A 583 -14.62 -22.84 -4.85
C SER A 583 -14.35 -21.92 -3.65
N VAL A 584 -14.44 -22.46 -2.42
CA VAL A 584 -14.16 -21.72 -1.18
C VAL A 584 -12.68 -21.33 -1.11
N TRP A 585 -11.77 -22.24 -1.44
CA TRP A 585 -10.33 -21.95 -1.40
C TRP A 585 -9.87 -21.00 -2.51
N ILE A 586 -10.46 -21.08 -3.71
CA ILE A 586 -10.16 -20.13 -4.79
C ILE A 586 -10.63 -18.71 -4.41
N THR A 587 -11.83 -18.58 -3.84
CA THR A 587 -12.38 -17.28 -3.43
C THR A 587 -11.70 -16.69 -2.20
N MET A 588 -11.11 -17.53 -1.35
CA MET A 588 -10.37 -17.09 -0.17
C MET A 588 -9.10 -16.29 -0.52
N ILE A 589 -8.37 -16.63 -1.59
CA ILE A 589 -7.11 -15.96 -1.96
C ILE A 589 -7.26 -14.43 -2.14
N PRO A 590 -8.18 -13.92 -3.00
CA PRO A 590 -8.37 -12.47 -3.15
C PRO A 590 -8.95 -11.81 -1.90
N ALA A 591 -9.78 -12.52 -1.12
CA ALA A 591 -10.31 -12.01 0.14
C ALA A 591 -9.22 -11.86 1.22
N TYR A 592 -8.28 -12.80 1.29
CA TYR A 592 -7.11 -12.76 2.18
C TYR A 592 -6.21 -11.56 1.85
N LEU A 593 -5.90 -11.35 0.57
CA LEU A 593 -5.01 -10.28 0.12
C LEU A 593 -5.63 -8.86 0.22
N SER A 594 -6.96 -8.76 0.25
CA SER A 594 -7.67 -7.47 0.31
C SER A 594 -7.99 -7.00 1.73
N THR A 595 -7.96 -7.91 2.71
CA THR A 595 -8.29 -7.62 4.10
C THR A 595 -7.02 -7.50 4.97
N LYS A 596 -7.10 -6.74 6.07
CA LYS A 596 -5.97 -6.53 7.00
C LYS A 596 -6.41 -6.68 8.46
N GLY A 597 -5.45 -6.99 9.33
CA GLY A 597 -5.65 -7.12 10.78
C GLY A 597 -6.60 -8.27 11.13
N LYS A 598 -7.47 -8.07 12.12
CA LYS A 598 -8.41 -9.12 12.60
C LYS A 598 -9.38 -9.66 11.55
N ASN A 599 -9.67 -8.88 10.50
CA ASN A 599 -10.55 -9.32 9.42
C ASN A 599 -9.92 -10.41 8.53
N THR A 600 -8.59 -10.41 8.40
CA THR A 600 -7.86 -11.46 7.66
C THR A 600 -8.04 -12.82 8.33
N VAL A 601 -7.99 -12.86 9.66
CA VAL A 601 -8.26 -14.07 10.47
C VAL A 601 -9.70 -14.55 10.28
N CYS A 602 -10.66 -13.63 10.21
CA CYS A 602 -12.06 -13.98 9.97
C CYS A 602 -12.28 -14.66 8.60
N VAL A 603 -11.56 -14.22 7.56
CA VAL A 603 -11.60 -14.83 6.22
C VAL A 603 -11.11 -16.28 6.25
N GLU A 604 -10.01 -16.56 6.97
CA GLU A 604 -9.49 -17.92 7.15
C GLU A 604 -10.48 -18.81 7.89
N ILE A 605 -11.06 -18.33 9.01
CA ILE A 605 -12.07 -19.06 9.78
C ILE A 605 -13.29 -19.39 8.91
N PHE A 606 -13.77 -18.43 8.13
CA PHE A 606 -14.92 -18.62 7.25
C PHE A 606 -14.65 -19.70 6.19
N ALA A 607 -13.44 -19.73 5.61
CA ALA A 607 -13.04 -20.76 4.66
C ALA A 607 -12.99 -22.15 5.31
N ILE A 608 -12.44 -22.26 6.53
CA ILE A 608 -12.39 -23.52 7.30
C ILE A 608 -13.79 -24.05 7.62
N LEU A 609 -14.67 -23.18 8.12
CA LEU A 609 -16.04 -23.55 8.48
C LEU A 609 -16.84 -23.99 7.26
N THR A 610 -16.83 -23.20 6.19
CA THR A 610 -17.63 -23.45 4.99
C THR A 610 -17.18 -24.73 4.27
N SER A 611 -15.86 -24.93 4.14
CA SER A 611 -15.32 -26.13 3.52
C SER A 611 -15.61 -27.40 4.33
N SER A 612 -15.45 -27.36 5.66
CA SER A 612 -15.77 -28.48 6.56
C SER A 612 -17.26 -28.82 6.58
N ALA A 613 -18.12 -27.80 6.66
CA ALA A 613 -19.58 -27.97 6.58
C ALA A 613 -20.01 -28.57 5.24
N GLY A 614 -19.39 -28.12 4.15
CA GLY A 614 -19.56 -28.70 2.82
C GLY A 614 -19.29 -30.20 2.77
N LEU A 615 -18.11 -30.62 3.26
CA LEU A 615 -17.74 -32.04 3.32
C LEU A 615 -18.70 -32.85 4.20
N LEU A 616 -19.11 -32.30 5.35
CA LEU A 616 -20.02 -32.97 6.27
C LEU A 616 -21.39 -33.20 5.64
N PHE A 617 -22.04 -32.12 5.18
CA PHE A 617 -23.43 -32.18 4.72
C PHE A 617 -23.55 -32.89 3.38
N CYS A 618 -22.65 -32.65 2.42
CA CYS A 618 -22.76 -33.28 1.10
C CYS A 618 -22.61 -34.81 1.18
N ILE A 619 -21.75 -35.31 2.08
CA ILE A 619 -21.34 -36.72 2.08
C ILE A 619 -22.12 -37.55 3.10
N PHE A 620 -22.37 -37.01 4.29
CA PHE A 620 -22.95 -37.78 5.38
C PHE A 620 -24.44 -37.53 5.59
N LEU A 621 -24.98 -36.37 5.23
CA LEU A 621 -26.41 -36.08 5.42
C LEU A 621 -27.32 -37.02 4.61
N PRO A 622 -27.06 -37.31 3.31
CA PRO A 622 -27.86 -38.30 2.57
C PRO A 622 -27.79 -39.71 3.19
N LYS A 623 -26.64 -40.07 3.77
CA LYS A 623 -26.42 -41.38 4.39
C LYS A 623 -27.13 -41.50 5.74
N CYS A 624 -27.08 -40.46 6.56
CA CYS A 624 -27.83 -40.41 7.82
C CYS A 624 -29.33 -40.44 7.58
N TYR A 625 -29.81 -39.73 6.54
CA TYR A 625 -31.22 -39.77 6.13
C TYR A 625 -31.68 -41.21 5.83
N ILE A 626 -30.90 -41.96 5.02
CA ILE A 626 -31.24 -43.35 4.70
C ILE A 626 -31.15 -44.25 5.95
N ILE A 627 -30.10 -44.12 6.76
CA ILE A 627 -29.89 -44.97 7.95
C ILE A 627 -31.04 -44.81 8.96
N ILE A 628 -31.51 -43.58 9.20
CA ILE A 628 -32.49 -43.26 10.25
C ILE A 628 -33.94 -43.35 9.74
N LEU A 629 -34.24 -42.75 8.59
CA LEU A 629 -35.62 -42.60 8.10
C LEU A 629 -36.05 -43.70 7.13
N ARG A 630 -35.12 -44.54 6.67
CA ARG A 630 -35.38 -45.69 5.80
C ARG A 630 -34.70 -46.97 6.28
N PRO A 631 -35.05 -47.46 7.49
CA PRO A 631 -34.42 -48.63 8.10
C PRO A 631 -34.60 -49.92 7.26
N GLU A 632 -35.58 -49.97 6.37
CA GLU A 632 -35.81 -51.08 5.43
C GLU A 632 -34.61 -51.34 4.50
N LEU A 633 -33.88 -50.28 4.12
CA LEU A 633 -32.70 -50.38 3.25
C LEU A 633 -31.43 -50.86 3.98
N ASN A 634 -31.49 -50.98 5.31
CA ASN A 634 -30.36 -51.46 6.12
C ASN A 634 -30.26 -53.00 6.19
N LYS A 635 -31.30 -53.74 5.78
CA LYS A 635 -31.34 -55.21 5.83
C LYS A 635 -30.88 -55.87 4.52
N LYS A 636 -30.11 -56.95 4.65
CA LYS A 636 -29.38 -57.66 3.58
C LYS A 636 -30.25 -58.21 2.43
N ASN A 637 -31.57 -58.37 2.64
CA ASN A 637 -32.42 -59.20 1.78
C ASN A 637 -33.07 -58.51 0.57
N GLN A 638 -32.95 -57.18 0.39
CA GLN A 638 -33.54 -56.50 -0.79
C GLN A 638 -32.52 -55.95 -1.81
N LEU A 639 -31.24 -55.80 -1.45
CA LEU A 639 -30.19 -55.36 -2.40
C LEU A 639 -29.91 -56.44 -3.47
N THR A 640 -29.98 -57.71 -3.11
CA THR A 640 -29.83 -58.84 -4.05
C THR A 640 -31.08 -59.11 -4.88
N GLN A 641 -32.27 -58.64 -4.47
CA GLN A 641 -33.52 -58.89 -5.20
C GLN A 641 -33.71 -57.91 -6.37
N LYS A 642 -33.24 -56.66 -6.23
CA LYS A 642 -33.20 -55.70 -7.36
C LYS A 642 -32.11 -56.01 -8.39
N GLN A 643 -30.98 -56.62 -7.99
CA GLN A 643 -29.93 -57.05 -8.92
C GLN A 643 -30.29 -58.30 -9.73
N ARG A 644 -31.24 -59.13 -9.27
CA ARG A 644 -31.74 -60.29 -10.03
C ARG A 644 -32.86 -59.99 -11.02
N GLN A 645 -33.44 -58.80 -10.99
CA GLN A 645 -34.46 -58.37 -11.97
C GLN A 645 -33.89 -57.56 -13.15
N LEU A 646 -32.57 -57.39 -13.23
CA LEU A 646 -31.86 -56.63 -14.27
C LEU A 646 -30.65 -57.39 -14.86
N ILE A 647 -30.70 -58.73 -14.85
CA ILE A 647 -29.84 -59.57 -15.69
C ILE A 647 -30.71 -60.13 -16.81
#